data_AF-A0A498MFU0-F1
#
_entry.id   AF-A0A498MFU0-F1
#
_cell.length_a   1.000
_cell.length_b   1.000
_cell.length_c   1.000
_cell.angle_alpha   90.00
_cell.angle_beta   90.00
_cell.angle_gamma   90.00
#
_symmetry.space_group_name_H-M   'P 1'
#
loop_
_entity.id
_entity.type
_entity.pdbx_description
1 polymer ?
#
loop_
_entity_poly.entity_id
_entity_poly.type
_entity_poly.pdbx_seq_one_letter_code
_entity_poly.pdbx_strand_id
1 'polypeptide(L)'
;MRGPDCGSDHYLIRARLRLKLHCAKRAAPKSPRLDWRQLANADRRQEFQLALSNRFAQLADSDDVDEEEQKIAEAIIDSARPLCPPIRCRTQLWISEECLDLVAKRKKAKLVDFERYRQLNRDIRRMMKRDREAYWDQVAHDLEEAASRHEYRTLYRTLRDLSGKSKSINDNIKKADGTFVRSMAERLQRWKEFFDGLYNHDPPQGPAVAPPVIDLPPVLMSDAEPTLEEVKLAVYALKNGKSPGLDQVAAEGIKAGGDTLLPRLHNLIKLIWRLDKVPTRWKKAIIIPIHKKGDSRECNNYRGISLLSVVGKVFMKILQSRLQMPREQTSREEQAGFRPGRGCCDQIFALRQLVERYIRYGQRTVIAFIDFKSAFDCIDWTVLWRTLEADHVPPKIISLLKSAVFNGRLGVQFADDQFVTDLMFADDSAIFAQDDAGATDILYDIARHARPYGLKISAEKTKVMTTDGSPAIVYLEDVHLEQVQKFKYLGSLIQEKKIAATADIHSRIGQATAAFASLRRCVWRKSNVILSTKIRLYRSMILPILLYGSETWVILKQDLNKLEVFQMRCLRQILQVSLRDRISNNEIRHRCHDQPSIDEQIQRRQLRWFGHVCRMSDHRLPHRPLWRQCPDHWRIRRDAPKKIWVKQIEHDLKSRRLNFEQAKTVATDRQAWKKIVGEIGTPAAPTAVYWLRGRPSPPTAS
;
A
#
# COMPACT_ATOMS: atom_id res chain seq x y z
N MET A 1 -14.97 -19.89 50.39
CA MET A 1 -14.92 -18.45 50.06
C MET A 1 -15.13 -18.27 48.56
N ARG A 2 -15.78 -17.17 48.13
CA ARG A 2 -15.70 -16.71 46.72
C ARG A 2 -14.32 -16.04 46.49
N GLY A 3 -13.99 -15.65 45.25
CA GLY A 3 -12.67 -15.09 44.90
C GLY A 3 -12.22 -13.89 45.75
N PRO A 4 -10.91 -13.55 45.77
CA PRO A 4 -10.31 -12.56 46.68
C PRO A 4 -10.67 -11.08 46.40
N ASP A 5 -11.73 -10.83 45.63
CA ASP A 5 -12.34 -9.51 45.48
C ASP A 5 -13.85 -9.60 45.70
N CYS A 6 -14.35 -8.89 46.71
CA CYS A 6 -15.74 -8.90 47.15
C CYS A 6 -16.63 -8.20 46.11
N GLY A 7 -17.06 -8.96 45.11
CA GLY A 7 -17.72 -8.47 43.91
C GLY A 7 -17.25 -9.11 42.60
N SER A 8 -16.48 -10.22 42.65
CA SER A 8 -16.18 -11.05 41.49
C SER A 8 -16.91 -12.40 41.55
N ASP A 9 -17.45 -12.83 40.41
CA ASP A 9 -18.27 -14.05 40.29
C ASP A 9 -17.45 -15.35 40.23
N HIS A 10 -16.17 -15.28 40.60
CA HIS A 10 -15.19 -16.33 40.34
C HIS A 10 -15.01 -17.25 41.56
N TYR A 11 -14.98 -18.55 41.32
CA TYR A 11 -14.65 -19.56 42.32
C TYR A 11 -13.12 -19.65 42.51
N LEU A 12 -12.69 -19.83 43.76
CA LEU A 12 -11.29 -19.89 44.14
C LEU A 12 -10.74 -21.32 43.94
N ILE A 13 -10.07 -21.58 42.81
CA ILE A 13 -9.46 -22.88 42.51
C ILE A 13 -8.03 -22.91 43.06
N ARG A 14 -7.72 -23.92 43.89
CA ARG A 14 -6.38 -24.14 44.47
C ARG A 14 -5.72 -25.36 43.83
N ALA A 15 -4.67 -25.14 43.04
CA ALA A 15 -3.86 -26.19 42.44
C ALA A 15 -2.46 -26.26 43.09
N ARG A 16 -1.87 -27.46 43.19
CA ARG A 16 -0.51 -27.67 43.73
C ARG A 16 0.43 -28.14 42.61
N LEU A 17 1.12 -27.20 41.98
CA LEU A 17 2.03 -27.48 40.87
C LEU A 17 3.44 -27.82 41.38
N ARG A 18 4.01 -28.95 40.93
CA ARG A 18 5.45 -29.23 41.02
C ARG A 18 6.10 -28.82 39.69
N LEU A 19 6.91 -27.76 39.70
CA LEU A 19 7.61 -27.25 38.52
C LEU A 19 9.11 -27.50 38.65
N LYS A 20 9.70 -28.24 37.71
CA LYS A 20 11.16 -28.40 37.61
C LYS A 20 11.72 -27.29 36.72
N LEU A 21 11.98 -26.13 37.33
CA LEU A 21 12.39 -24.91 36.61
C LEU A 21 13.87 -24.96 36.23
N HIS A 22 14.18 -24.98 34.94
CA HIS A 22 15.54 -24.67 34.46
C HIS A 22 15.77 -23.17 34.43
N CYS A 23 16.88 -22.70 35.02
CA CYS A 23 17.32 -21.32 34.91
C CYS A 23 17.93 -21.07 33.52
N ALA A 24 17.09 -20.72 32.54
CA ALA A 24 17.58 -20.18 31.28
C ALA A 24 18.25 -18.81 31.53
N LYS A 25 19.49 -18.63 31.08
CA LYS A 25 20.16 -17.32 31.10
C LYS A 25 19.24 -16.30 30.41
N ARG A 26 18.74 -15.30 31.16
CA ARG A 26 17.93 -14.22 30.57
C ARG A 26 18.76 -13.53 29.50
N ALA A 27 18.31 -13.58 28.25
CA ALA A 27 18.86 -12.74 27.20
C ALA A 27 18.75 -11.27 27.65
N ALA A 28 19.76 -10.46 27.34
CA ALA A 28 19.80 -9.06 27.70
C ALA A 28 18.49 -8.36 27.28
N PRO A 29 17.89 -7.50 28.14
CA PRO A 29 16.65 -6.83 27.80
C PRO A 29 16.85 -5.98 26.55
N LYS A 30 16.06 -6.24 25.50
CA LYS A 30 16.12 -5.47 24.26
C LYS A 30 15.92 -3.99 24.57
N SER A 31 16.84 -3.15 24.11
CA SER A 31 16.78 -1.69 24.27
C SER A 31 15.37 -1.20 23.95
N PRO A 32 14.66 -0.58 24.92
CA PRO A 32 13.25 -0.31 24.75
C PRO A 32 13.05 0.84 23.77
N ARG A 33 12.11 0.66 22.83
CA ARG A 33 11.83 1.66 21.78
C ARG A 33 11.26 2.94 22.41
N LEU A 34 11.87 4.08 22.12
CA LEU A 34 11.40 5.40 22.50
C LEU A 34 10.05 5.71 21.83
N ASP A 35 9.13 6.37 22.56
CA ASP A 35 7.87 6.86 21.96
C ASP A 35 8.08 8.21 21.26
N TRP A 36 8.64 8.17 20.05
CA TRP A 36 8.90 9.37 19.23
C TRP A 36 7.68 10.25 18.95
N ARG A 37 6.46 9.77 19.22
CA ARG A 37 5.21 10.55 19.10
C ARG A 37 5.16 11.74 20.05
N GLN A 38 5.90 11.71 21.16
CA GLN A 38 5.91 12.80 22.14
C GLN A 38 6.48 14.10 21.56
N LEU A 39 7.36 14.03 20.55
CA LEU A 39 7.89 15.19 19.81
C LEU A 39 6.88 15.82 18.81
N ALA A 40 5.66 15.26 18.73
CA ALA A 40 4.55 15.92 18.05
C ALA A 40 4.08 17.16 18.83
N ASN A 41 4.18 17.18 20.17
CA ASN A 41 3.94 18.39 20.95
C ASN A 41 5.00 19.47 20.62
N ALA A 42 4.60 20.74 20.63
CA ALA A 42 5.48 21.87 20.34
C ALA A 42 6.56 22.03 21.43
N ASP A 43 6.16 22.05 22.69
CA ASP A 43 7.03 22.30 23.84
C ASP A 43 8.18 21.28 23.89
N ARG A 44 7.85 19.98 23.87
CA ARG A 44 8.85 18.90 23.82
C ARG A 44 9.73 18.91 22.57
N ARG A 45 9.27 19.54 21.48
CA ARG A 45 10.08 19.71 20.26
C ARG A 45 11.08 20.84 20.43
N GLN A 46 10.70 21.93 21.09
CA GLN A 46 11.61 23.02 21.46
C GLN A 46 12.66 22.54 22.49
N GLU A 47 12.24 21.81 23.52
CA GLU A 47 13.14 21.14 24.48
C GLU A 47 14.15 20.22 23.75
N PHE A 48 13.68 19.42 22.79
CA PHE A 48 14.52 18.52 22.00
C PHE A 48 15.50 19.28 21.08
N GLN A 49 15.05 20.36 20.44
CA GLN A 49 15.90 21.23 19.61
C GLN A 49 16.98 21.95 20.43
N LEU A 50 16.63 22.45 21.62
CA LEU A 50 17.59 23.05 22.55
C LEU A 50 18.62 22.02 23.04
N ALA A 51 18.18 20.80 23.39
CA ALA A 51 19.06 19.71 23.78
C ALA A 51 20.02 19.30 22.63
N LEU A 52 19.52 19.19 21.40
CA LEU A 52 20.34 18.96 20.21
C LEU A 52 21.36 20.08 19.99
N SER A 53 20.94 21.35 20.06
CA SER A 53 21.81 22.52 19.88
C SER A 53 22.97 22.50 20.88
N ASN A 54 22.65 22.30 22.16
CA ASN A 54 23.63 22.20 23.23
C ASN A 54 24.61 21.02 23.08
N ARG A 55 24.20 19.94 22.39
CA ARG A 55 25.09 18.81 22.06
C ARG A 55 25.93 19.05 20.81
N PHE A 56 25.39 19.64 19.75
CA PHE A 56 26.19 19.98 18.57
C PHE A 56 27.22 21.08 18.86
N ALA A 57 26.91 22.03 19.75
CA ALA A 57 27.88 23.01 20.26
C ALA A 57 29.05 22.37 21.06
N GLN A 58 28.92 21.12 21.49
CA GLN A 58 29.97 20.34 22.17
C GLN A 58 30.69 19.36 21.24
N LEU A 59 30.28 19.25 19.97
CA LEU A 59 30.74 18.24 19.02
C LEU A 59 31.35 18.91 17.77
N ALA A 60 32.68 19.02 17.75
CA ALA A 60 33.40 19.37 16.53
C ALA A 60 33.02 18.44 15.36
N ASP A 61 32.93 18.98 14.16
CA ASP A 61 32.76 18.22 12.90
C ASP A 61 33.93 17.21 12.75
N SER A 62 33.68 16.01 12.20
CA SER A 62 34.75 15.13 11.69
C SER A 62 34.80 15.16 10.18
N ASP A 63 36.02 15.07 9.62
CA ASP A 63 36.24 14.76 8.21
C ASP A 63 36.03 13.27 7.88
N ASP A 64 35.89 12.39 8.89
CA ASP A 64 35.42 11.01 8.66
C ASP A 64 33.89 10.87 8.73
N VAL A 65 33.38 10.21 7.69
CA VAL A 65 31.96 9.98 7.43
C VAL A 65 31.29 9.01 8.42
N ASP A 66 32.00 7.99 8.92
CA ASP A 66 31.44 7.05 9.90
C ASP A 66 31.42 7.66 11.31
N GLU A 67 32.46 8.42 11.69
CA GLU A 67 32.46 9.21 12.93
C GLU A 67 31.34 10.25 12.98
N GLU A 68 31.19 11.04 11.91
CA GLU A 68 30.21 12.13 11.87
C GLU A 68 28.77 11.60 11.85
N GLU A 69 28.49 10.47 11.17
CA GLU A 69 27.19 9.80 11.31
C GLU A 69 26.94 9.32 12.74
N GLN A 70 27.97 8.76 13.39
CA GLN A 70 27.86 8.27 14.76
C GLN A 70 27.55 9.40 15.75
N LYS A 71 28.29 10.51 15.69
CA LYS A 71 28.04 11.74 16.48
C LYS A 71 26.59 12.21 16.34
N ILE A 72 26.09 12.31 15.10
CA ILE A 72 24.72 12.77 14.80
C ILE A 72 23.68 11.78 15.35
N ALA A 73 23.86 10.48 15.12
CA ALA A 73 22.93 9.45 15.58
C ALA A 73 22.83 9.40 17.12
N GLU A 74 23.96 9.51 17.81
CA GLU A 74 24.02 9.46 19.28
C GLU A 74 23.45 10.75 19.91
N ALA A 75 23.76 11.92 19.36
CA ALA A 75 23.16 13.19 19.78
C ALA A 75 21.62 13.19 19.65
N ILE A 76 21.08 12.61 18.56
CA ILE A 76 19.63 12.44 18.38
C ILE A 76 19.02 11.50 19.43
N ILE A 77 19.64 10.35 19.69
CA ILE A 77 19.12 9.36 20.64
C ILE A 77 19.14 9.90 22.08
N ASP A 78 20.24 10.50 22.51
CA ASP A 78 20.40 10.93 23.91
C ASP A 78 19.71 12.26 24.21
N SER A 79 19.50 13.13 23.22
CA SER A 79 18.58 14.28 23.36
C SER A 79 17.11 13.84 23.40
N ALA A 80 16.75 12.74 22.72
CA ALA A 80 15.38 12.21 22.73
C ALA A 80 15.05 11.37 23.98
N ARG A 81 16.05 10.71 24.58
CA ARG A 81 15.88 9.73 25.67
C ARG A 81 15.14 10.27 26.92
N PRO A 82 15.36 11.51 27.39
CA PRO A 82 14.59 12.08 28.50
C PRO A 82 13.14 12.40 28.13
N LEU A 83 12.92 12.83 26.89
CA LEU A 83 11.66 13.43 26.41
C LEU A 83 10.68 12.38 25.85
N CYS A 84 11.21 11.26 25.35
CA CYS A 84 10.49 10.17 24.70
C CYS A 84 10.59 8.89 25.56
N PRO A 85 9.73 8.69 26.57
CA PRO A 85 9.76 7.49 27.41
C PRO A 85 9.61 6.20 26.59
N PRO A 86 10.12 5.06 27.10
CA PRO A 86 10.00 3.77 26.43
C PRO A 86 8.54 3.34 26.28
N ILE A 87 8.18 2.86 25.08
CA ILE A 87 6.81 2.42 24.74
C ILE A 87 6.39 1.27 25.66
N ARG A 88 5.54 1.58 26.65
CA ARG A 88 4.90 0.59 27.52
C ARG A 88 3.78 -0.14 26.76
N CYS A 89 3.83 -1.47 26.71
CA CYS A 89 2.76 -2.30 26.14
C CYS A 89 1.48 -2.26 27.01
N ARG A 90 0.66 -1.21 26.86
CA ARG A 90 -0.66 -1.13 27.50
C ARG A 90 -1.58 -2.21 26.89
N THR A 91 -2.14 -3.07 27.74
CA THR A 91 -3.11 -4.09 27.32
C THR A 91 -4.45 -3.50 26.89
N GLN A 92 -4.76 -2.27 27.31
CA GLN A 92 -5.94 -1.52 26.91
C GLN A 92 -5.55 -0.06 26.64
N LEU A 93 -5.36 0.27 25.36
CA LEU A 93 -4.90 1.60 24.90
C LEU A 93 -5.89 2.74 25.17
N TRP A 94 -7.15 2.42 25.45
CA TRP A 94 -8.23 3.39 25.61
C TRP A 94 -8.35 3.97 27.04
N ILE A 95 -7.63 3.46 28.04
CA ILE A 95 -7.74 3.91 29.43
C ILE A 95 -6.80 5.10 29.68
N SER A 96 -7.35 6.22 30.15
CA SER A 96 -6.58 7.42 30.55
C SER A 96 -5.75 7.19 31.81
N GLU A 97 -4.74 8.04 32.02
CA GLU A 97 -3.91 7.97 33.24
C GLU A 97 -4.69 8.47 34.47
N GLU A 98 -5.57 9.47 34.30
CA GLU A 98 -6.55 9.88 35.31
C GLU A 98 -7.44 8.71 35.77
N CYS A 99 -7.90 7.87 34.84
CA CYS A 99 -8.70 6.69 35.18
C CYS A 99 -7.88 5.65 35.97
N LEU A 100 -6.59 5.47 35.65
CA LEU A 100 -5.69 4.60 36.42
C LEU A 100 -5.43 5.16 37.82
N ASP A 101 -5.30 6.47 37.97
CA ASP A 101 -5.16 7.15 39.26
C ASP A 101 -6.43 7.04 40.11
N LEU A 102 -7.62 7.16 39.51
CA LEU A 102 -8.88 6.89 40.21
C LEU A 102 -8.96 5.42 40.65
N VAL A 103 -8.51 4.46 39.82
CA VAL A 103 -8.40 3.05 40.21
C VAL A 103 -7.39 2.84 41.35
N ALA A 104 -6.28 3.56 41.39
CA ALA A 104 -5.30 3.54 42.48
C ALA A 104 -5.86 4.15 43.79
N LYS A 105 -6.52 5.31 43.69
CA LYS A 105 -7.25 5.96 44.80
C LYS A 105 -8.34 5.02 45.36
N ARG A 106 -9.10 4.34 44.50
CA ARG A 106 -10.09 3.31 44.89
C ARG A 106 -9.45 2.12 45.60
N LYS A 107 -8.28 1.65 45.15
CA LYS A 107 -7.54 0.58 45.84
C LYS A 107 -7.13 0.99 47.26
N LYS A 108 -6.70 2.24 47.48
CA LYS A 108 -6.36 2.77 48.82
C LYS A 108 -7.57 2.96 49.73
N ALA A 109 -8.74 3.34 49.19
CA ALA A 109 -9.98 3.49 49.97
C ALA A 109 -10.63 2.14 50.35
N LYS A 110 -10.26 1.03 49.70
CA LYS A 110 -10.83 -0.30 49.96
C LYS A 110 -10.53 -0.74 51.40
N LEU A 111 -11.58 -1.09 52.15
CA LEU A 111 -11.58 -1.41 53.59
C LEU A 111 -11.32 -0.24 54.56
N VAL A 112 -11.10 0.99 54.07
CA VAL A 112 -10.91 2.19 54.93
C VAL A 112 -12.13 3.10 54.91
N ASP A 113 -12.70 3.33 53.72
CA ASP A 113 -13.76 4.31 53.50
C ASP A 113 -14.74 3.78 52.45
N PHE A 114 -15.89 3.28 52.92
CA PHE A 114 -16.88 2.61 52.07
C PHE A 114 -17.64 3.59 51.16
N GLU A 115 -17.90 4.81 51.63
CA GLU A 115 -18.64 5.82 50.86
C GLU A 115 -17.76 6.41 49.74
N ARG A 116 -16.51 6.76 50.05
CA ARG A 116 -15.52 7.16 49.04
C ARG A 116 -15.17 6.03 48.08
N TYR A 117 -15.14 4.77 48.54
CA TYR A 117 -15.04 3.60 47.65
C TYR A 117 -16.24 3.47 46.70
N ARG A 118 -17.47 3.71 47.19
CA ARG A 118 -18.69 3.75 46.37
C ARG A 118 -18.65 4.91 45.37
N GLN A 119 -18.23 6.09 45.80
CA GLN A 119 -18.11 7.28 44.96
C GLN A 119 -17.06 7.10 43.86
N LEU A 120 -15.83 6.69 44.21
CA LEU A 120 -14.77 6.41 43.24
C LEU A 120 -15.17 5.31 42.24
N ASN A 121 -15.98 4.32 42.64
CA ASN A 121 -16.56 3.37 41.68
C ASN A 121 -17.55 4.01 40.70
N ARG A 122 -18.38 4.99 41.12
CA ARG A 122 -19.22 5.78 40.20
C ARG A 122 -18.35 6.57 39.23
N ASP A 123 -17.29 7.20 39.73
CA ASP A 123 -16.41 8.06 38.93
C ASP A 123 -15.57 7.28 37.93
N ILE A 124 -14.98 6.14 38.33
CA ILE A 124 -14.30 5.22 37.41
C ILE A 124 -15.26 4.71 36.33
N ARG A 125 -16.52 4.38 36.67
CA ARG A 125 -17.52 3.95 35.66
C ARG A 125 -17.85 5.08 34.67
N ARG A 126 -17.95 6.32 35.13
CA ARG A 126 -18.14 7.51 34.27
C ARG A 126 -16.93 7.76 33.37
N MET A 127 -15.72 7.75 33.93
CA MET A 127 -14.47 7.97 33.19
C MET A 127 -14.23 6.86 32.17
N MET A 128 -14.35 5.58 32.56
CA MET A 128 -14.21 4.44 31.64
C MET A 128 -15.25 4.40 30.51
N LYS A 129 -16.37 5.12 30.65
CA LYS A 129 -17.30 5.34 29.54
C LYS A 129 -16.74 6.43 28.61
N ARG A 130 -16.46 7.63 29.15
CA ARG A 130 -15.94 8.79 28.42
C ARG A 130 -14.65 8.49 27.64
N ASP A 131 -13.66 7.92 28.32
CA ASP A 131 -12.37 7.49 27.75
C ASP A 131 -12.55 6.57 26.54
N ARG A 132 -13.50 5.63 26.64
CA ARG A 132 -13.75 4.63 25.61
C ARG A 132 -14.53 5.19 24.42
N GLU A 133 -15.47 6.10 24.67
CA GLU A 133 -16.21 6.80 23.63
C GLU A 133 -15.25 7.72 22.85
N ALA A 134 -14.46 8.54 23.55
CA ALA A 134 -13.41 9.37 22.95
C ALA A 134 -12.38 8.54 22.15
N TYR A 135 -11.92 7.40 22.68
CA TYR A 135 -11.04 6.49 21.93
C TYR A 135 -11.67 5.99 20.63
N TRP A 136 -12.94 5.58 20.66
CA TRP A 136 -13.59 5.06 19.45
C TRP A 136 -13.88 6.15 18.42
N ASP A 137 -14.23 7.37 18.85
CA ASP A 137 -14.45 8.48 17.92
C ASP A 137 -13.15 9.07 17.37
N GLN A 138 -12.04 9.00 18.11
CA GLN A 138 -10.69 9.27 17.60
C GLN A 138 -10.29 8.20 16.57
N VAL A 139 -10.43 6.92 16.88
CA VAL A 139 -10.14 5.82 15.93
C VAL A 139 -10.98 5.94 14.66
N ALA A 140 -12.24 6.38 14.76
CA ALA A 140 -13.07 6.66 13.60
C ALA A 140 -12.61 7.91 12.83
N HIS A 141 -12.14 8.96 13.52
CA HIS A 141 -11.59 10.17 12.90
C HIS A 141 -10.29 9.89 12.13
N ASP A 142 -9.33 9.19 12.77
CA ASP A 142 -8.08 8.73 12.16
C ASP A 142 -8.35 7.90 10.88
N LEU A 143 -9.42 7.10 10.87
CA LEU A 143 -9.81 6.28 9.73
C LEU A 143 -10.53 7.07 8.63
N GLU A 144 -11.31 8.09 8.97
CA GLU A 144 -11.93 9.01 8.00
C GLU A 144 -10.90 9.92 7.34
N GLU A 145 -9.92 10.42 8.11
CA GLU A 145 -8.79 11.17 7.57
C GLU A 145 -7.88 10.27 6.70
N ALA A 146 -7.55 9.07 7.16
CA ALA A 146 -6.81 8.11 6.35
C ALA A 146 -7.58 7.74 5.06
N ALA A 147 -8.92 7.66 5.10
CA ALA A 147 -9.73 7.40 3.92
C ALA A 147 -9.74 8.59 2.94
N SER A 148 -9.83 9.83 3.42
CA SER A 148 -9.79 11.03 2.57
C SER A 148 -8.41 11.26 1.93
N ARG A 149 -7.34 10.95 2.67
CA ARG A 149 -5.94 10.91 2.18
C ARG A 149 -5.59 9.66 1.35
N HIS A 150 -6.55 8.76 1.11
CA HIS A 150 -6.37 7.49 0.37
C HIS A 150 -5.29 6.56 0.97
N GLU A 151 -5.02 6.67 2.27
CA GLU A 151 -4.07 5.85 3.03
C GLU A 151 -4.62 4.46 3.38
N TYR A 152 -4.95 3.64 2.39
CA TYR A 152 -5.49 2.28 2.60
C TYR A 152 -4.65 1.42 3.54
N ARG A 153 -3.32 1.62 3.60
CA ARG A 153 -2.42 0.93 4.53
C ARG A 153 -2.74 1.23 6.00
N THR A 154 -3.17 2.44 6.33
CA THR A 154 -3.59 2.83 7.67
C THR A 154 -4.90 2.12 8.04
N LEU A 155 -5.87 2.09 7.11
CA LEU A 155 -7.14 1.35 7.27
C LEU A 155 -6.92 -0.15 7.53
N TYR A 156 -6.10 -0.82 6.71
CA TYR A 156 -5.79 -2.26 6.85
C TYR A 156 -4.89 -2.60 8.06
N ARG A 157 -4.16 -1.62 8.61
CA ARG A 157 -3.45 -1.78 9.89
C ARG A 157 -4.46 -1.78 11.04
N THR A 158 -5.24 -0.71 11.18
CA THR A 158 -6.23 -0.57 12.25
C THR A 158 -7.28 -1.69 12.24
N LEU A 159 -7.72 -2.17 11.07
CA LEU A 159 -8.59 -3.35 10.96
C LEU A 159 -7.97 -4.61 11.61
N ARG A 160 -6.67 -4.84 11.40
CA ARG A 160 -5.93 -5.98 11.96
C ARG A 160 -5.83 -5.84 13.48
N ASP A 161 -5.42 -4.66 13.94
CA ASP A 161 -5.19 -4.36 15.35
C ASP A 161 -6.50 -4.49 16.16
N LEU A 162 -7.59 -3.88 15.66
CA LEU A 162 -8.93 -3.98 16.26
C LEU A 162 -9.53 -5.40 16.19
N SER A 163 -9.16 -6.22 15.21
CA SER A 163 -9.62 -7.61 15.12
C SER A 163 -8.95 -8.56 16.13
N GLY A 164 -7.87 -8.12 16.79
CA GLY A 164 -7.02 -8.95 17.65
C GLY A 164 -6.23 -10.04 16.92
N LYS A 165 -6.34 -10.15 15.58
CA LYS A 165 -5.68 -11.17 14.76
C LYS A 165 -4.22 -10.83 14.48
N SER A 166 -3.39 -10.80 15.52
CA SER A 166 -1.96 -10.99 15.34
C SER A 166 -1.71 -12.44 14.90
N LYS A 167 -1.13 -12.65 13.71
CA LYS A 167 -0.48 -13.93 13.42
C LYS A 167 0.79 -13.95 14.28
N SER A 168 0.89 -14.85 15.26
CA SER A 168 2.20 -15.20 15.80
C SER A 168 3.08 -15.70 14.67
N ILE A 169 4.38 -15.42 14.74
CA ILE A 169 5.35 -16.17 13.96
C ILE A 169 5.29 -17.61 14.48
N ASN A 170 5.18 -18.58 13.59
CA ASN A 170 5.28 -19.97 13.98
C ASN A 170 6.75 -20.24 14.29
N ASP A 171 7.07 -20.56 15.55
CA ASP A 171 8.46 -20.72 15.95
C ASP A 171 9.11 -21.97 15.34
N ASN A 172 8.29 -22.95 14.92
CA ASN A 172 8.67 -24.23 14.35
C ASN A 172 8.92 -24.13 12.82
N ILE A 173 10.14 -23.81 12.44
CA ILE A 173 10.57 -23.67 11.03
C ILE A 173 11.22 -24.97 10.52
N LYS A 174 10.98 -25.34 9.25
CA LYS A 174 11.62 -26.47 8.57
C LYS A 174 13.07 -26.14 8.17
N LYS A 175 13.99 -27.05 8.47
CA LYS A 175 15.32 -27.13 7.85
C LYS A 175 15.21 -27.61 6.40
N ALA A 176 16.32 -27.61 5.65
CA ALA A 176 16.35 -28.08 4.26
C ALA A 176 16.04 -29.60 4.15
N ASP A 177 16.44 -30.38 5.15
CA ASP A 177 16.14 -31.81 5.32
C ASP A 177 14.66 -32.13 5.69
N GLY A 178 13.80 -31.11 5.79
CA GLY A 178 12.39 -31.25 6.19
C GLY A 178 12.15 -31.38 7.70
N THR A 179 13.18 -31.54 8.53
CA THR A 179 13.09 -31.60 9.99
C THR A 179 12.81 -30.23 10.60
N PHE A 180 12.40 -30.19 11.88
CA PHE A 180 12.12 -28.94 12.59
C PHE A 180 13.33 -28.42 13.37
N VAL A 181 13.58 -27.11 13.22
CA VAL A 181 14.45 -26.31 14.09
C VAL A 181 13.97 -26.38 15.55
N ARG A 182 14.89 -26.62 16.49
CA ARG A 182 14.56 -26.82 17.93
C ARG A 182 15.05 -25.69 18.84
N SER A 183 15.98 -24.86 18.37
CA SER A 183 16.60 -23.78 19.16
C SER A 183 16.57 -22.41 18.46
N MET A 184 16.74 -21.34 19.25
CA MET A 184 16.84 -19.97 18.72
C MET A 184 18.07 -19.78 17.82
N ALA A 185 19.20 -20.45 18.13
CA ALA A 185 20.44 -20.35 17.38
C ALA A 185 20.32 -21.01 16.00
N GLU A 186 19.88 -22.28 15.95
CA GLU A 186 19.53 -22.95 14.69
C GLU A 186 18.54 -22.13 13.85
N ARG A 187 17.60 -21.43 14.48
CA ARG A 187 16.62 -20.62 13.75
C ARG A 187 17.22 -19.39 13.09
N LEU A 188 18.12 -18.69 13.79
CA LEU A 188 18.84 -17.56 13.22
C LEU A 188 19.77 -18.03 12.09
N GLN A 189 20.43 -19.18 12.27
CA GLN A 189 21.27 -19.82 11.26
C GLN A 189 20.45 -20.26 10.03
N ARG A 190 19.28 -20.90 10.21
CA ARG A 190 18.38 -21.28 9.11
C ARG A 190 17.85 -20.08 8.33
N TRP A 191 17.60 -18.95 9.00
CA TRP A 191 17.27 -17.68 8.35
C TRP A 191 18.47 -17.06 7.62
N LYS A 192 19.67 -17.14 8.19
CA LYS A 192 20.91 -16.71 7.52
C LYS A 192 21.06 -17.47 6.20
N GLU A 193 21.11 -18.79 6.24
CA GLU A 193 21.20 -19.67 5.06
C GLU A 193 20.16 -19.33 3.97
N PHE A 194 18.91 -19.08 4.38
CA PHE A 194 17.85 -18.74 3.44
C PHE A 194 18.04 -17.37 2.77
N PHE A 195 18.49 -16.35 3.51
CA PHE A 195 18.70 -15.02 2.96
C PHE A 195 20.04 -14.90 2.22
N ASP A 196 21.06 -15.63 2.66
CA ASP A 196 22.37 -15.74 2.01
C ASP A 196 22.19 -16.30 0.59
N GLY A 197 21.56 -17.47 0.45
CA GLY A 197 21.23 -18.07 -0.85
C GLY A 197 20.07 -17.40 -1.63
N LEU A 198 19.52 -16.28 -1.15
CA LEU A 198 18.52 -15.46 -1.85
C LEU A 198 19.09 -14.12 -2.33
N TYR A 199 20.16 -13.62 -1.69
CA TYR A 199 20.80 -12.35 -2.05
C TYR A 199 22.17 -12.54 -2.72
N ASN A 200 22.81 -13.70 -2.50
CA ASN A 200 24.10 -14.07 -3.09
C ASN A 200 23.87 -15.21 -4.11
N HIS A 201 23.15 -14.91 -5.19
CA HIS A 201 23.04 -15.80 -6.34
C HIS A 201 24.29 -15.72 -7.23
N ASP A 202 24.65 -16.83 -7.87
CA ASP A 202 25.69 -16.82 -8.92
C ASP A 202 25.25 -15.93 -10.10
N PRO A 203 26.18 -15.19 -10.73
CA PRO A 203 25.87 -14.39 -11.91
C PRO A 203 25.42 -15.29 -13.08
N PRO A 204 24.55 -14.79 -13.99
CA PRO A 204 24.03 -15.58 -15.10
C PRO A 204 25.17 -16.09 -16.00
N GLN A 205 25.22 -17.41 -16.21
CA GLN A 205 26.25 -18.02 -17.05
C GLN A 205 26.04 -17.65 -18.53
N GLY A 206 27.03 -16.95 -19.10
CA GLY A 206 27.05 -16.52 -20.49
C GLY A 206 28.22 -15.56 -20.76
N PRO A 207 28.45 -15.18 -22.03
CA PRO A 207 29.39 -14.12 -22.37
C PRO A 207 28.91 -12.76 -21.82
N ALA A 208 29.84 -11.81 -21.68
CA ALA A 208 29.56 -10.46 -21.23
C ALA A 208 28.54 -9.75 -22.14
N VAL A 209 27.31 -9.56 -21.64
CA VAL A 209 26.25 -8.81 -22.34
C VAL A 209 26.43 -7.30 -22.10
N ALA A 210 25.39 -6.50 -22.31
CA ALA A 210 25.50 -5.33 -23.16
C ALA A 210 24.69 -4.14 -22.61
N PRO A 211 25.27 -2.94 -22.40
CA PRO A 211 24.45 -1.73 -22.39
C PRO A 211 23.78 -1.55 -23.75
N PRO A 212 22.45 -1.37 -23.83
CA PRO A 212 21.78 -0.98 -25.06
C PRO A 212 22.18 0.45 -25.47
N VAL A 213 22.04 0.81 -26.75
CA VAL A 213 21.87 2.24 -27.07
C VAL A 213 20.55 2.67 -26.44
N ILE A 214 20.62 3.67 -25.57
CA ILE A 214 19.45 4.43 -25.16
C ILE A 214 19.49 5.70 -26.00
N ASP A 215 18.92 5.63 -27.22
CA ASP A 215 18.84 6.78 -28.13
C ASP A 215 17.76 7.76 -27.64
N LEU A 216 18.08 8.40 -26.51
CA LEU A 216 17.27 9.41 -25.87
C LEU A 216 18.16 10.64 -25.64
N PRO A 217 17.67 11.86 -25.93
CA PRO A 217 18.48 13.06 -25.81
C PRO A 217 18.96 13.21 -24.35
N PRO A 218 20.25 13.54 -24.12
CA PRO A 218 20.84 13.55 -22.79
C PRO A 218 20.13 14.56 -21.88
N VAL A 219 19.37 14.05 -20.92
CA VAL A 219 18.63 14.88 -19.97
C VAL A 219 19.59 15.43 -18.91
N LEU A 220 19.65 16.74 -18.79
CA LEU A 220 20.57 17.44 -17.89
C LEU A 220 20.30 17.10 -16.41
N MET A 221 21.08 16.17 -15.86
CA MET A 221 21.08 15.80 -14.44
C MET A 221 22.16 16.56 -13.67
N SER A 222 21.78 17.17 -12.55
CA SER A 222 22.73 17.85 -11.65
C SER A 222 23.48 16.85 -10.78
N ASP A 223 24.81 16.88 -10.88
CA ASP A 223 25.78 16.18 -10.05
C ASP A 223 26.39 17.05 -8.94
N ALA A 224 26.04 18.34 -8.88
CA ALA A 224 26.49 19.29 -7.86
C ALA A 224 26.06 18.88 -6.44
N GLU A 225 26.78 19.37 -5.42
CA GLU A 225 26.48 19.10 -4.01
C GLU A 225 24.98 19.32 -3.69
N PRO A 226 24.31 18.41 -2.96
CA PRO A 226 22.93 18.61 -2.53
C PRO A 226 22.74 19.91 -1.77
N THR A 227 21.65 20.61 -2.03
CA THR A 227 21.28 21.84 -1.31
C THR A 227 20.61 21.53 0.03
N LEU A 228 20.63 22.48 0.97
CA LEU A 228 19.94 22.35 2.26
C LEU A 228 18.43 22.12 2.07
N GLU A 229 17.82 22.73 1.05
CA GLU A 229 16.41 22.52 0.70
C GLU A 229 16.15 21.12 0.11
N GLU A 230 17.05 20.53 -0.68
CA GLU A 230 16.93 19.12 -1.08
C GLU A 230 16.98 18.18 0.13
N VAL A 231 17.87 18.42 1.09
CA VAL A 231 17.97 17.64 2.34
C VAL A 231 16.67 17.77 3.15
N LYS A 232 16.16 19.00 3.30
CA LYS A 232 14.91 19.35 4.01
C LYS A 232 13.69 18.69 3.35
N LEU A 233 13.55 18.77 2.03
CA LEU A 233 12.50 18.08 1.26
C LEU A 233 12.60 16.55 1.42
N ALA A 234 13.80 15.98 1.37
CA ALA A 234 14.01 14.54 1.57
C ALA A 234 13.65 14.08 2.99
N VAL A 235 14.02 14.85 4.03
CA VAL A 235 13.64 14.61 5.43
C VAL A 235 12.12 14.64 5.60
N TYR A 236 11.44 15.68 5.12
CA TYR A 236 9.99 15.80 5.30
C TYR A 236 9.19 14.78 4.46
N ALA A 237 9.73 14.33 3.32
CA ALA A 237 9.16 13.25 2.50
C ALA A 237 9.24 11.85 3.14
N LEU A 238 10.07 11.62 4.17
CA LEU A 238 10.06 10.37 4.93
C LEU A 238 8.69 10.13 5.57
N LYS A 239 8.28 8.86 5.69
CA LYS A 239 6.98 8.51 6.29
C LYS A 239 7.15 8.16 7.76
N ASN A 240 6.38 8.81 8.63
CA ASN A 240 6.35 8.54 10.07
C ASN A 240 5.80 7.11 10.37
N GLY A 241 5.95 6.65 11.61
CA GLY A 241 5.44 5.36 12.09
C GLY A 241 6.17 4.15 11.48
N LYS A 242 7.48 4.25 11.29
CA LYS A 242 8.36 3.17 10.78
C LYS A 242 9.26 2.64 11.88
N SER A 243 9.71 1.40 11.72
CA SER A 243 10.80 0.89 12.56
C SER A 243 12.12 1.54 12.13
N PRO A 244 12.97 1.97 13.08
CA PRO A 244 14.31 2.48 12.79
C PRO A 244 15.26 1.34 12.39
N GLY A 245 16.51 1.67 12.05
CA GLY A 245 17.55 0.70 11.70
C GLY A 245 18.27 0.15 12.94
N LEU A 246 19.57 -0.12 12.80
CA LEU A 246 20.47 -0.42 13.91
C LEU A 246 20.60 0.80 14.85
N ASP A 247 20.67 1.99 14.25
CA ASP A 247 20.73 3.33 14.87
C ASP A 247 19.64 3.66 15.89
N GLN A 248 18.49 2.98 15.85
CA GLN A 248 17.25 3.31 16.59
C GLN A 248 16.64 4.70 16.31
N VAL A 249 17.29 5.54 15.51
CA VAL A 249 16.82 6.87 15.08
C VAL A 249 15.57 6.72 14.19
N ALA A 250 14.48 7.37 14.55
CA ALA A 250 13.25 7.40 13.76
C ALA A 250 13.12 8.67 12.90
N ALA A 251 12.32 8.59 11.83
CA ALA A 251 12.05 9.74 10.96
C ALA A 251 11.37 10.90 11.72
N GLU A 252 10.54 10.57 12.71
CA GLU A 252 9.96 11.52 13.65
C GLU A 252 11.01 12.35 14.42
N GLY A 253 12.09 11.71 14.89
CA GLY A 253 13.20 12.40 15.57
C GLY A 253 13.95 13.35 14.63
N ILE A 254 14.26 12.90 13.41
CA ILE A 254 14.93 13.73 12.41
C ILE A 254 14.07 14.95 12.04
N LYS A 255 12.76 14.76 11.83
CA LYS A 255 11.82 15.87 11.54
C LYS A 255 11.63 16.82 12.71
N ALA A 256 11.71 16.32 13.94
CA ALA A 256 11.62 17.13 15.15
C ALA A 256 12.86 18.00 15.36
N GLY A 257 14.05 17.53 14.95
CA GLY A 257 15.30 18.27 15.06
C GLY A 257 15.35 19.55 14.22
N GLY A 258 14.52 19.66 13.18
CA GLY A 258 14.29 20.90 12.42
C GLY A 258 15.59 21.58 11.95
N ASP A 259 15.58 22.91 11.98
CA ASP A 259 16.69 23.75 11.51
C ASP A 259 17.95 23.65 12.40
N THR A 260 17.88 23.04 13.58
CA THR A 260 19.05 22.66 14.39
C THR A 260 19.79 21.45 13.82
N LEU A 261 19.06 20.49 13.24
CA LEU A 261 19.61 19.23 12.75
C LEU A 261 19.89 19.24 11.23
N LEU A 262 19.08 19.97 10.46
CA LEU A 262 19.19 20.03 9.00
C LEU A 262 20.57 20.49 8.50
N PRO A 263 21.23 21.53 9.06
CA PRO A 263 22.56 21.95 8.64
C PRO A 263 23.63 20.88 8.91
N ARG A 264 23.57 20.18 10.05
CA ARG A 264 24.53 19.12 10.39
C ARG A 264 24.37 17.90 9.49
N LEU A 265 23.13 17.54 9.15
CA LEU A 265 22.84 16.53 8.12
C LEU A 265 23.29 16.95 6.72
N HIS A 266 23.19 18.24 6.39
CA HIS A 266 23.67 18.79 5.12
C HIS A 266 25.19 18.73 5.01
N ASN A 267 25.93 19.06 6.09
CA ASN A 267 27.39 18.87 6.15
C ASN A 267 27.78 17.39 5.96
N LEU A 268 27.15 16.45 6.67
CA LEU A 268 27.41 15.01 6.46
C LEU A 268 27.14 14.59 5.00
N ILE A 269 26.04 15.05 4.40
CA ILE A 269 25.69 14.71 3.02
C ILE A 269 26.68 15.32 2.02
N LYS A 270 27.19 16.53 2.25
CA LYS A 270 28.28 17.14 1.46
C LYS A 270 29.60 16.38 1.62
N LEU A 271 29.95 15.95 2.83
CA LEU A 271 31.16 15.16 3.11
C LEU A 271 31.13 13.82 2.35
N ILE A 272 29.98 13.12 2.40
CA ILE A 272 29.71 11.93 1.59
C ILE A 272 29.85 12.24 0.09
N TRP A 273 29.29 13.36 -0.38
CA TRP A 273 29.34 13.77 -1.79
C TRP A 273 30.74 14.12 -2.27
N ARG A 274 31.61 14.63 -1.39
CA ARG A 274 33.02 14.93 -1.70
C ARG A 274 33.84 13.65 -1.79
N LEU A 275 33.74 12.79 -0.77
CA LEU A 275 34.60 11.62 -0.58
C LEU A 275 34.13 10.36 -1.32
N ASP A 276 32.94 10.36 -1.92
CA ASP A 276 32.25 9.18 -2.49
C ASP A 276 32.10 7.99 -1.53
N LYS A 277 32.28 8.22 -0.22
CA LYS A 277 32.19 7.24 0.86
C LYS A 277 30.89 7.47 1.62
N VAL A 278 30.01 6.46 1.69
CA VAL A 278 28.89 6.45 2.65
C VAL A 278 29.33 5.76 3.97
N PRO A 279 28.68 6.04 5.12
CA PRO A 279 28.95 5.35 6.37
C PRO A 279 28.84 3.83 6.24
N THR A 280 29.83 3.12 6.77
CA THR A 280 29.86 1.66 6.96
C THR A 280 28.64 1.16 7.75
N ARG A 281 28.09 2.01 8.65
CA ARG A 281 26.81 1.75 9.32
C ARG A 281 25.62 1.60 8.36
N TRP A 282 25.56 2.36 7.26
CA TRP A 282 24.42 2.32 6.31
C TRP A 282 24.41 1.04 5.47
N LYS A 283 25.58 0.44 5.27
CA LYS A 283 25.76 -0.84 4.57
C LYS A 283 25.26 -2.05 5.39
N LYS A 284 24.79 -1.84 6.63
CA LYS A 284 24.30 -2.88 7.55
C LYS A 284 22.78 -2.74 7.78
N ALA A 285 22.06 -3.86 7.73
CA ALA A 285 20.60 -3.88 7.87
C ALA A 285 20.09 -4.99 8.81
N ILE A 286 18.97 -4.75 9.49
CA ILE A 286 18.25 -5.80 10.24
C ILE A 286 17.18 -6.42 9.35
N ILE A 287 17.36 -7.66 8.89
CA ILE A 287 16.35 -8.38 8.10
C ILE A 287 15.24 -8.89 9.02
N ILE A 288 13.99 -8.51 8.76
CA ILE A 288 12.80 -9.04 9.44
C ILE A 288 12.00 -9.92 8.47
N PRO A 289 11.89 -11.24 8.71
CA PRO A 289 11.05 -12.12 7.89
C PRO A 289 9.56 -11.90 8.19
N ILE A 290 8.76 -11.57 7.17
CA ILE A 290 7.30 -11.40 7.28
C ILE A 290 6.58 -12.43 6.41
N HIS A 291 5.69 -13.22 7.03
CA HIS A 291 4.92 -14.28 6.35
C HIS A 291 3.94 -13.69 5.31
N LYS A 292 4.05 -14.16 4.05
CA LYS A 292 3.22 -13.79 2.89
C LYS A 292 1.90 -14.61 2.88
N LYS A 293 1.99 -15.85 2.39
CA LYS A 293 0.93 -16.86 2.13
C LYS A 293 1.59 -18.25 2.20
N GLY A 294 0.81 -19.32 2.31
CA GLY A 294 1.33 -20.70 2.41
C GLY A 294 1.51 -21.19 3.84
N ASP A 295 2.33 -22.23 4.04
CA ASP A 295 2.68 -22.73 5.36
C ASP A 295 3.67 -21.79 6.05
N SER A 296 3.30 -21.37 7.25
CA SER A 296 4.12 -20.65 8.23
C SER A 296 5.44 -21.32 8.62
N ARG A 297 5.63 -22.61 8.32
CA ARG A 297 6.82 -23.39 8.68
C ARG A 297 7.95 -23.30 7.64
N GLU A 298 7.70 -22.69 6.48
CA GLU A 298 8.63 -22.69 5.33
C GLU A 298 9.17 -21.28 5.04
N CYS A 299 10.49 -21.16 4.88
CA CYS A 299 11.15 -19.86 4.65
C CYS A 299 10.68 -19.15 3.37
N ASN A 300 10.46 -19.88 2.28
CA ASN A 300 10.02 -19.36 0.97
C ASN A 300 8.70 -18.57 1.07
N ASN A 301 7.84 -18.93 2.02
CA ASN A 301 6.55 -18.29 2.28
C ASN A 301 6.69 -16.92 2.99
N TYR A 302 7.91 -16.47 3.31
CA TYR A 302 8.19 -15.18 3.94
C TYR A 302 8.83 -14.18 2.95
N ARG A 303 8.81 -12.89 3.31
CA ARG A 303 9.57 -11.80 2.67
C ARG A 303 10.56 -11.24 3.69
N GLY A 304 11.84 -11.14 3.34
CA GLY A 304 12.79 -10.33 4.12
C GLY A 304 12.43 -8.85 3.97
N ILE A 305 12.39 -8.11 5.07
CA ILE A 305 12.32 -6.64 5.05
C ILE A 305 13.50 -6.08 5.83
N SER A 306 14.42 -5.45 5.12
CA SER A 306 15.64 -4.85 5.66
C SER A 306 15.37 -3.50 6.32
N LEU A 307 15.65 -3.40 7.62
CA LEU A 307 15.67 -2.13 8.34
C LEU A 307 17.08 -1.51 8.25
N LEU A 308 17.27 -0.66 7.25
CA LEU A 308 18.42 0.23 7.08
C LEU A 308 18.36 1.43 8.05
N SER A 309 19.45 2.18 8.18
CA SER A 309 19.47 3.50 8.87
C SER A 309 18.40 4.45 8.32
N VAL A 310 17.87 5.38 9.13
CA VAL A 310 16.96 6.42 8.63
C VAL A 310 17.69 7.59 7.99
N VAL A 311 18.91 7.93 8.43
CA VAL A 311 19.72 8.99 7.80
C VAL A 311 20.12 8.60 6.38
N GLY A 312 20.58 7.35 6.17
CA GLY A 312 20.85 6.82 4.84
C GLY A 312 19.63 6.82 3.90
N LYS A 313 18.40 6.79 4.44
CA LYS A 313 17.18 6.96 3.61
C LYS A 313 16.93 8.41 3.19
N VAL A 314 17.45 9.41 3.91
CA VAL A 314 17.44 10.81 3.44
C VAL A 314 18.35 10.93 2.22
N PHE A 315 19.58 10.44 2.32
CA PHE A 315 20.55 10.42 1.21
C PHE A 315 20.01 9.70 -0.03
N MET A 316 19.54 8.45 0.11
CA MET A 316 18.94 7.71 -1.00
C MET A 316 17.65 8.36 -1.54
N LYS A 317 16.94 9.17 -0.73
CA LYS A 317 15.77 9.94 -1.20
C LYS A 317 16.16 11.16 -2.03
N ILE A 318 17.31 11.79 -1.78
CA ILE A 318 17.86 12.86 -2.64
C ILE A 318 18.19 12.26 -4.01
N LEU A 319 18.99 11.19 -4.04
CA LEU A 319 19.36 10.49 -5.28
C LEU A 319 18.12 10.03 -6.07
N GLN A 320 17.15 9.38 -5.41
CA GLN A 320 15.89 8.97 -6.04
C GLN A 320 15.06 10.15 -6.58
N SER A 321 15.16 11.35 -5.98
CA SER A 321 14.43 12.53 -6.45
C SER A 321 15.07 13.12 -7.71
N ARG A 322 16.41 13.23 -7.75
CA ARG A 322 17.14 13.67 -8.95
C ARG A 322 16.92 12.70 -10.13
N LEU A 323 16.97 11.39 -9.88
CA LEU A 323 16.71 10.36 -10.89
C LEU A 323 15.25 10.29 -11.36
N GLN A 324 14.27 10.74 -10.57
CA GLN A 324 12.85 10.62 -10.96
C GLN A 324 12.50 11.53 -12.16
N MET A 325 13.03 12.75 -12.20
CA MET A 325 12.62 13.75 -13.20
C MET A 325 12.98 13.36 -14.64
N PRO A 326 14.23 12.97 -14.97
CA PRO A 326 14.56 12.42 -16.29
C PRO A 326 13.75 11.17 -16.62
N ARG A 327 13.65 10.24 -15.66
CA ARG A 327 13.00 8.95 -15.91
C ARG A 327 11.49 9.06 -16.11
N GLU A 328 10.83 10.13 -15.67
CA GLU A 328 9.44 10.40 -16.05
C GLU A 328 9.27 10.87 -17.50
N GLN A 329 10.31 11.45 -18.11
CA GLN A 329 10.32 11.85 -19.52
C GLN A 329 10.61 10.64 -20.42
N THR A 330 11.53 9.75 -20.02
CA THR A 330 11.93 8.57 -20.81
C THR A 330 11.04 7.34 -20.60
N SER A 331 10.33 7.21 -19.47
CA SER A 331 9.52 6.01 -19.19
C SER A 331 8.21 5.96 -19.97
N ARG A 332 8.09 4.93 -20.82
CA ARG A 332 6.86 4.48 -21.52
C ARG A 332 5.64 4.53 -20.60
N GLU A 333 4.52 5.08 -21.08
CA GLU A 333 3.27 5.22 -20.31
C GLU A 333 2.67 3.85 -19.92
N GLU A 334 3.02 2.82 -20.67
CA GLU A 334 2.72 1.41 -20.42
C GLU A 334 3.30 0.88 -19.10
N GLN A 335 4.42 1.44 -18.62
CA GLN A 335 4.94 1.22 -17.27
C GLN A 335 4.30 2.21 -16.29
N ALA A 336 3.47 1.68 -15.38
CA ALA A 336 2.79 2.43 -14.32
C ALA A 336 3.34 2.16 -12.91
N GLY A 337 4.22 1.17 -12.73
CA GLY A 337 4.78 0.79 -11.45
C GLY A 337 5.58 1.93 -10.80
N PHE A 338 5.25 2.27 -9.55
CA PHE A 338 5.92 3.28 -8.71
C PHE A 338 5.95 4.74 -9.23
N ARG A 339 5.29 5.06 -10.35
CA ARG A 339 5.31 6.41 -10.94
C ARG A 339 4.27 7.37 -10.32
N PRO A 340 4.54 8.69 -10.26
CA PRO A 340 3.54 9.69 -9.93
C PRO A 340 2.43 9.73 -10.99
N GLY A 341 1.19 9.93 -10.51
CA GLY A 341 0.01 10.12 -11.38
C GLY A 341 -0.46 8.88 -12.17
N ARG A 342 0.09 7.69 -11.88
CA ARG A 342 -0.36 6.40 -12.41
C ARG A 342 -0.79 5.49 -11.26
N GLY A 343 -1.99 4.93 -11.32
CA GLY A 343 -2.55 4.04 -10.29
C GLY A 343 -2.90 2.65 -10.79
N CYS A 344 -3.17 1.73 -9.86
CA CYS A 344 -3.73 0.41 -10.21
C CYS A 344 -5.09 0.53 -10.92
N CYS A 345 -5.86 1.57 -10.63
CA CYS A 345 -7.16 1.81 -11.27
C CYS A 345 -6.99 2.09 -12.78
N ASP A 346 -6.00 2.88 -13.15
CA ASP A 346 -5.60 3.21 -14.52
C ASP A 346 -5.36 1.93 -15.34
N GLN A 347 -4.53 1.03 -14.80
CA GLN A 347 -4.15 -0.22 -15.45
C GLN A 347 -5.29 -1.26 -15.47
N ILE A 348 -6.04 -1.40 -14.38
CA ILE A 348 -7.24 -2.25 -14.35
C ILE A 348 -8.29 -1.75 -15.35
N PHE A 349 -8.44 -0.44 -15.51
CA PHE A 349 -9.36 0.15 -16.49
C PHE A 349 -8.88 -0.09 -17.93
N ALA A 350 -7.61 0.18 -18.24
CA ALA A 350 -7.05 -0.08 -19.57
C ALA A 350 -7.20 -1.56 -19.97
N LEU A 351 -6.81 -2.49 -19.09
CA LEU A 351 -7.01 -3.93 -19.29
C LEU A 351 -8.49 -4.29 -19.53
N ARG A 352 -9.41 -3.75 -18.72
CA ARG A 352 -10.85 -4.01 -18.90
C ARG A 352 -11.41 -3.44 -20.20
N GLN A 353 -10.99 -2.25 -20.63
CA GLN A 353 -11.46 -1.67 -21.89
C GLN A 353 -10.86 -2.38 -23.12
N LEU A 354 -9.63 -2.90 -23.03
CA LEU A 354 -9.06 -3.77 -24.06
C LEU A 354 -9.82 -5.10 -24.15
N VAL A 355 -10.01 -5.80 -23.03
CA VAL A 355 -10.78 -7.06 -22.98
C VAL A 355 -12.24 -6.86 -23.44
N GLU A 356 -12.89 -5.76 -23.05
CA GLU A 356 -14.23 -5.37 -23.52
C GLU A 356 -14.25 -5.17 -25.04
N ARG A 357 -13.22 -4.55 -25.62
CA ARG A 357 -13.08 -4.35 -27.06
C ARG A 357 -12.93 -5.69 -27.79
N TYR A 358 -11.89 -6.48 -27.49
CA TYR A 358 -11.60 -7.72 -28.21
C TYR A 358 -12.77 -8.72 -28.18
N ILE A 359 -13.41 -8.92 -27.01
CA ILE A 359 -14.59 -9.81 -26.88
C ILE A 359 -15.75 -9.36 -27.79
N ARG A 360 -16.03 -8.05 -27.89
CA ARG A 360 -17.18 -7.55 -28.68
C ARG A 360 -16.97 -7.62 -30.18
N TYR A 361 -15.75 -7.41 -30.65
CA TYR A 361 -15.38 -7.51 -32.06
C TYR A 361 -15.00 -8.94 -32.47
N GLY A 362 -15.15 -9.92 -31.57
CA GLY A 362 -14.90 -11.33 -31.87
C GLY A 362 -13.44 -11.69 -32.11
N GLN A 363 -12.52 -10.83 -31.67
CA GLN A 363 -11.09 -10.98 -31.90
C GLN A 363 -10.53 -11.94 -30.84
N ARG A 364 -9.95 -13.05 -31.28
CA ARG A 364 -9.11 -13.90 -30.43
C ARG A 364 -7.92 -13.07 -29.97
N THR A 365 -7.56 -13.21 -28.71
CA THR A 365 -6.41 -12.53 -28.12
C THR A 365 -5.95 -13.37 -26.94
N VAL A 366 -4.67 -13.71 -26.95
CA VAL A 366 -3.99 -14.42 -25.87
C VAL A 366 -3.48 -13.36 -24.89
N ILE A 367 -3.79 -13.53 -23.61
CA ILE A 367 -3.36 -12.63 -22.53
C ILE A 367 -2.43 -13.40 -21.62
N ALA A 368 -1.14 -13.04 -21.63
CA ALA A 368 -0.13 -13.64 -20.76
C ALA A 368 0.12 -12.73 -19.55
N PHE A 369 -0.19 -13.22 -18.36
CA PHE A 369 0.10 -12.55 -17.10
C PHE A 369 1.45 -13.04 -16.57
N ILE A 370 2.44 -12.16 -16.50
CA ILE A 370 3.83 -12.46 -16.14
C ILE A 370 4.09 -12.09 -14.67
N ASP A 371 4.82 -12.96 -13.97
CA ASP A 371 5.45 -12.70 -12.67
C ASP A 371 6.92 -13.17 -12.74
N PHE A 372 7.84 -12.34 -12.26
CA PHE A 372 9.27 -12.66 -12.15
C PHE A 372 9.63 -13.32 -10.81
N LYS A 373 10.48 -14.35 -10.85
CA LYS A 373 11.04 -14.97 -9.64
C LYS A 373 11.89 -13.95 -8.88
N SER A 374 11.40 -13.52 -7.72
CA SER A 374 12.09 -12.64 -6.77
C SER A 374 12.73 -11.40 -7.42
N ALA A 375 11.97 -10.69 -8.26
CA ALA A 375 12.47 -9.64 -9.16
C ALA A 375 13.45 -8.59 -8.57
N PHE A 376 13.32 -8.22 -7.29
CA PHE A 376 14.22 -7.26 -6.63
C PHE A 376 15.48 -7.89 -6.04
N ASP A 377 15.45 -9.20 -5.80
CA ASP A 377 16.48 -9.96 -5.10
C ASP A 377 17.47 -10.59 -6.11
N CYS A 378 17.10 -10.72 -7.39
CA CYS A 378 17.86 -11.40 -8.45
C CYS A 378 18.46 -10.49 -9.54
N ILE A 379 18.47 -9.16 -9.37
CA ILE A 379 19.02 -8.23 -10.40
C ILE A 379 20.55 -8.27 -10.42
N ASP A 380 21.15 -8.42 -11.60
CA ASP A 380 22.59 -8.25 -11.77
C ASP A 380 22.96 -6.75 -11.69
N TRP A 381 23.59 -6.38 -10.57
CA TRP A 381 24.12 -5.04 -10.32
C TRP A 381 25.06 -4.55 -11.42
N THR A 382 25.83 -5.46 -12.01
CA THR A 382 26.78 -5.16 -13.08
C THR A 382 26.10 -4.63 -14.32
N VAL A 383 24.94 -5.18 -14.68
CA VAL A 383 24.15 -4.70 -15.82
C VAL A 383 23.44 -3.41 -15.44
N LEU A 384 22.85 -3.33 -14.25
CA LEU A 384 22.20 -2.11 -13.76
C LEU A 384 23.13 -0.88 -13.79
N TRP A 385 24.39 -1.02 -13.39
CA TRP A 385 25.35 0.10 -13.46
C TRP A 385 25.57 0.61 -14.89
N ARG A 386 25.72 -0.29 -15.87
CA ARG A 386 25.88 0.06 -17.28
C ARG A 386 24.61 0.67 -17.87
N THR A 387 23.44 0.18 -17.45
CA THR A 387 22.15 0.77 -17.86
C THR A 387 22.02 2.21 -17.35
N LEU A 388 22.53 2.53 -16.16
CA LEU A 388 22.58 3.92 -15.66
C LEU A 388 23.63 4.76 -16.39
N GLU A 389 24.78 4.17 -16.75
CA GLU A 389 25.81 4.82 -17.59
C GLU A 389 25.26 5.14 -19.00
N ALA A 390 24.38 4.29 -19.55
CA ALA A 390 23.68 4.50 -20.82
C ALA A 390 22.47 5.45 -20.72
N ASP A 391 21.73 5.46 -19.59
CA ASP A 391 20.61 6.41 -19.28
C ASP A 391 21.16 7.82 -18.90
N HIS A 392 22.37 8.13 -19.37
CA HIS A 392 23.16 9.35 -19.13
C HIS A 392 23.23 9.84 -17.67
N VAL A 393 23.17 8.93 -16.69
CA VAL A 393 23.27 9.29 -15.27
C VAL A 393 24.72 9.75 -14.95
N PRO A 394 24.92 10.93 -14.34
CA PRO A 394 26.26 11.44 -14.06
C PRO A 394 27.14 10.44 -13.29
N PRO A 395 28.41 10.20 -13.70
CA PRO A 395 29.30 9.24 -13.05
C PRO A 395 29.43 9.42 -11.54
N LYS A 396 29.28 10.66 -11.03
CA LYS A 396 29.25 10.99 -9.61
C LYS A 396 28.09 10.31 -8.86
N ILE A 397 26.87 10.37 -9.43
CA ILE A 397 25.68 9.69 -8.87
C ILE A 397 25.87 8.17 -8.90
N ILE A 398 26.47 7.64 -9.98
CA ILE A 398 26.74 6.21 -10.11
C ILE A 398 27.82 5.76 -9.11
N SER A 399 28.87 6.56 -8.88
CA SER A 399 29.90 6.33 -7.85
C SER A 399 29.27 6.23 -6.45
N LEU A 400 28.43 7.22 -6.10
CA LEU A 400 27.72 7.26 -4.82
C LEU A 400 26.74 6.08 -4.64
N LEU A 401 26.06 5.65 -5.70
CA LEU A 401 25.20 4.45 -5.67
C LEU A 401 26.03 3.16 -5.53
N LYS A 402 27.13 3.01 -6.28
CA LYS A 402 28.06 1.87 -6.16
C LYS A 402 28.60 1.80 -4.72
N SER A 403 29.07 2.91 -4.17
CA SER A 403 29.54 3.03 -2.78
C SER A 403 28.47 2.66 -1.75
N ALA A 404 27.22 3.05 -1.98
CA ALA A 404 26.10 2.74 -1.11
C ALA A 404 25.60 1.28 -1.17
N VAL A 405 25.93 0.53 -2.23
CA VAL A 405 25.25 -0.73 -2.55
C VAL A 405 26.20 -1.93 -2.76
N PHE A 406 27.41 -1.76 -3.30
CA PHE A 406 28.13 -2.89 -3.91
C PHE A 406 29.66 -2.88 -3.79
N ASN A 407 30.25 -4.09 -3.74
CA ASN A 407 31.69 -4.34 -3.87
C ASN A 407 31.98 -5.26 -5.09
N GLY A 408 32.00 -4.67 -6.29
CA GLY A 408 32.80 -5.13 -7.45
C GLY A 408 32.25 -6.16 -8.46
N ARG A 409 32.08 -5.73 -9.74
CA ARG A 409 32.49 -6.36 -11.04
C ARG A 409 31.86 -5.60 -12.25
N LEU A 410 32.14 -5.96 -13.53
CA LEU A 410 32.11 -5.05 -14.73
C LEU A 410 31.79 -5.71 -16.13
N GLY A 411 31.55 -4.88 -17.19
CA GLY A 411 31.84 -5.12 -18.65
C GLY A 411 30.95 -6.05 -19.54
N VAL A 412 30.76 -5.86 -20.88
CA VAL A 412 30.11 -4.81 -21.72
C VAL A 412 29.86 -5.38 -23.18
N GLN A 413 28.99 -4.78 -24.03
CA GLN A 413 28.65 -5.21 -25.43
C GLN A 413 27.31 -4.54 -25.95
N PHE A 414 26.64 -5.03 -27.03
CA PHE A 414 25.43 -4.43 -27.73
C PHE A 414 24.41 -5.52 -28.24
N ALA A 415 23.19 -5.37 -28.83
CA ALA A 415 22.27 -4.29 -29.36
C ALA A 415 20.75 -4.76 -29.38
N ASP A 416 19.87 -4.31 -30.31
CA ASP A 416 18.66 -3.44 -30.09
C ASP A 416 17.50 -3.66 -31.18
N ASP A 417 16.53 -2.72 -31.35
CA ASP A 417 15.31 -2.59 -32.26
C ASP A 417 13.91 -3.22 -31.86
N GLN A 418 12.74 -2.53 -32.05
CA GLN A 418 11.46 -2.84 -31.33
C GLN A 418 10.04 -2.43 -31.87
N PHE A 419 8.99 -3.11 -31.37
CA PHE A 419 7.57 -2.67 -31.26
C PHE A 419 7.00 -2.91 -29.81
N VAL A 420 5.71 -2.61 -29.52
CA VAL A 420 5.14 -2.62 -28.13
C VAL A 420 3.76 -3.31 -28.01
N THR A 421 3.58 -4.18 -27.00
CA THR A 421 2.36 -5.01 -26.78
C THR A 421 1.79 -5.05 -25.35
N ASP A 422 2.36 -4.33 -24.39
CA ASP A 422 2.29 -4.73 -22.95
C ASP A 422 1.63 -3.70 -22.02
N LEU A 423 1.13 -4.17 -20.87
CA LEU A 423 0.79 -3.38 -19.69
C LEU A 423 1.67 -3.80 -18.50
N MET A 424 2.46 -2.86 -17.95
CA MET A 424 3.43 -3.15 -16.88
C MET A 424 3.12 -2.39 -15.59
N PHE A 425 3.16 -3.09 -14.46
CA PHE A 425 3.12 -2.50 -13.13
C PHE A 425 4.15 -3.17 -12.22
N ALA A 426 5.39 -2.68 -12.29
CA ALA A 426 6.55 -3.29 -11.61
C ALA A 426 6.76 -4.76 -12.01
N ASP A 427 6.60 -5.72 -11.09
CA ASP A 427 6.74 -7.15 -11.32
C ASP A 427 5.46 -7.87 -11.80
N ASP A 428 4.28 -7.22 -11.69
CA ASP A 428 3.00 -7.69 -12.26
C ASP A 428 2.83 -7.11 -13.70
N SER A 429 2.97 -7.94 -14.74
CA SER A 429 2.77 -7.51 -16.15
C SER A 429 1.70 -8.33 -16.88
N ALA A 430 1.06 -7.74 -17.89
CA ALA A 430 0.03 -8.37 -18.71
C ALA A 430 0.24 -8.01 -20.20
N ILE A 431 0.46 -9.02 -21.03
CA ILE A 431 0.77 -8.92 -22.46
C ILE A 431 -0.42 -9.35 -23.30
N PHE A 432 -0.60 -8.75 -24.47
CA PHE A 432 -1.63 -9.13 -25.46
C PHE A 432 -1.00 -9.56 -26.78
N ALA A 433 -1.23 -10.82 -27.17
CA ALA A 433 -0.87 -11.36 -28.49
C ALA A 433 -2.13 -11.79 -29.26
N GLN A 434 -2.07 -11.82 -30.59
CA GLN A 434 -3.23 -12.19 -31.42
C GLN A 434 -3.45 -13.72 -31.42
N ASP A 435 -2.35 -14.47 -31.44
CA ASP A 435 -2.30 -15.93 -31.48
C ASP A 435 -1.28 -16.50 -30.48
N ASP A 436 -1.14 -17.83 -30.48
CA ASP A 436 -0.33 -18.58 -29.50
C ASP A 436 1.17 -18.59 -29.84
N ALA A 437 1.51 -18.44 -31.13
CA ALA A 437 2.89 -18.32 -31.58
C ALA A 437 3.44 -16.97 -31.14
N GLY A 438 2.79 -15.87 -31.51
CA GLY A 438 3.18 -14.53 -31.06
C GLY A 438 3.17 -14.37 -29.53
N ALA A 439 2.29 -15.08 -28.81
CA ALA A 439 2.35 -15.12 -27.34
C ALA A 439 3.62 -15.81 -26.82
N THR A 440 4.02 -16.92 -27.44
CA THR A 440 5.22 -17.69 -27.12
C THR A 440 6.49 -16.92 -27.50
N ASP A 441 6.50 -16.29 -28.67
CA ASP A 441 7.62 -15.50 -29.18
C ASP A 441 7.89 -14.28 -28.30
N ILE A 442 6.86 -13.50 -27.93
CA ILE A 442 7.00 -12.37 -27.00
C ILE A 442 7.47 -12.86 -25.61
N LEU A 443 6.98 -14.00 -25.12
CA LEU A 443 7.45 -14.57 -23.86
C LEU A 443 8.90 -15.06 -23.93
N TYR A 444 9.32 -15.63 -25.06
CA TYR A 444 10.69 -16.05 -25.33
C TYR A 444 11.63 -14.85 -25.42
N ASP A 445 11.28 -13.82 -26.19
CA ASP A 445 12.10 -12.60 -26.30
C ASP A 445 12.18 -11.85 -24.97
N ILE A 446 11.10 -11.77 -24.18
CA ILE A 446 11.18 -11.17 -22.84
C ILE A 446 12.04 -12.02 -21.91
N ALA A 447 11.97 -13.35 -21.96
CA ALA A 447 12.87 -14.22 -21.18
C ALA A 447 14.35 -14.04 -21.61
N ARG A 448 14.61 -13.97 -22.93
CA ARG A 448 15.92 -13.73 -23.54
C ARG A 448 16.51 -12.38 -23.15
N HIS A 449 15.71 -11.31 -23.21
CA HIS A 449 16.13 -9.97 -22.78
C HIS A 449 16.23 -9.82 -21.27
N ALA A 450 15.45 -10.57 -20.47
CA ALA A 450 15.48 -10.53 -19.01
C ALA A 450 16.68 -11.30 -18.40
N ARG A 451 17.07 -12.44 -18.99
CA ARG A 451 18.18 -13.29 -18.53
C ARG A 451 19.49 -12.51 -18.26
N PRO A 452 19.98 -11.61 -19.14
CA PRO A 452 21.15 -10.77 -18.89
C PRO A 452 21.07 -9.94 -17.60
N TYR A 453 19.89 -9.44 -17.23
CA TYR A 453 19.68 -8.66 -16.01
C TYR A 453 19.55 -9.54 -14.75
N GLY A 454 19.76 -10.85 -14.84
CA GLY A 454 19.52 -11.84 -13.77
C GLY A 454 18.04 -12.18 -13.55
N LEU A 455 17.13 -11.57 -14.31
CA LEU A 455 15.69 -11.72 -14.14
C LEU A 455 15.18 -13.01 -14.81
N LYS A 456 14.52 -13.89 -14.04
CA LYS A 456 13.89 -15.12 -14.56
C LYS A 456 12.37 -15.12 -14.36
N ILE A 457 11.63 -15.37 -15.45
CA ILE A 457 10.16 -15.49 -15.42
C ILE A 457 9.73 -16.74 -14.62
N SER A 458 8.63 -16.64 -13.88
CA SER A 458 8.11 -17.71 -13.04
C SER A 458 6.99 -18.49 -13.74
N ALA A 459 7.32 -19.52 -14.54
CA ALA A 459 6.34 -20.38 -15.22
C ALA A 459 5.19 -20.91 -14.31
N GLU A 460 5.50 -21.28 -13.06
CA GLU A 460 4.51 -21.72 -12.05
C GLU A 460 3.42 -20.68 -11.77
N LYS A 461 3.74 -19.38 -11.90
CA LYS A 461 2.85 -18.26 -11.57
C LYS A 461 2.37 -17.49 -12.79
N THR A 462 3.12 -17.54 -13.87
CA THR A 462 2.78 -16.96 -15.17
C THR A 462 1.59 -17.75 -15.71
N LYS A 463 0.52 -17.06 -16.14
CA LYS A 463 -0.72 -17.70 -16.59
C LYS A 463 -1.23 -17.09 -17.86
N VAL A 464 -1.84 -17.93 -18.69
CA VAL A 464 -2.42 -17.52 -19.97
C VAL A 464 -3.95 -17.50 -19.86
N MET A 465 -4.61 -16.60 -20.58
CA MET A 465 -6.07 -16.53 -20.66
C MET A 465 -6.46 -15.97 -22.03
N THR A 466 -7.42 -16.58 -22.72
CA THR A 466 -7.91 -16.08 -24.00
C THR A 466 -9.16 -15.21 -23.83
N THR A 467 -9.38 -14.26 -24.76
CA THR A 467 -10.61 -13.44 -24.77
C THR A 467 -11.85 -14.25 -25.14
N ASP A 468 -11.71 -15.12 -26.12
CA ASP A 468 -12.76 -16.00 -26.66
C ASP A 468 -12.88 -17.33 -25.91
N GLY A 469 -11.93 -17.63 -25.01
CA GLY A 469 -11.85 -18.87 -24.24
C GLY A 469 -11.74 -20.13 -25.10
N SER A 470 -11.09 -20.03 -26.25
CA SER A 470 -10.46 -21.16 -26.94
C SER A 470 -9.26 -21.69 -26.12
N PRO A 471 -8.85 -22.97 -26.31
CA PRO A 471 -7.54 -23.42 -25.82
C PRO A 471 -6.42 -22.53 -26.35
N ALA A 472 -5.36 -22.34 -25.56
CA ALA A 472 -4.13 -21.70 -25.98
C ALA A 472 -2.91 -22.56 -25.60
N ILE A 473 -2.03 -22.84 -26.57
CA ILE A 473 -0.84 -23.67 -26.41
C ILE A 473 0.39 -22.76 -26.43
N VAL A 474 0.77 -22.26 -25.26
CA VAL A 474 1.80 -21.21 -25.12
C VAL A 474 2.94 -21.71 -24.23
N TYR A 475 4.17 -21.49 -24.68
CA TYR A 475 5.37 -21.97 -24.00
C TYR A 475 6.21 -20.83 -23.41
N LEU A 476 7.07 -21.18 -22.45
CA LEU A 476 8.10 -20.33 -21.88
C LEU A 476 9.32 -21.21 -21.55
N GLU A 477 10.40 -21.08 -22.31
CA GLU A 477 11.60 -21.94 -22.17
C GLU A 477 11.21 -23.43 -22.12
N ASP A 478 10.51 -23.90 -23.16
CA ASP A 478 9.92 -25.26 -23.33
C ASP A 478 8.83 -25.67 -22.31
N VAL A 479 8.58 -24.86 -21.28
CA VAL A 479 7.50 -25.12 -20.30
C VAL A 479 6.16 -24.62 -20.82
N HIS A 480 5.23 -25.54 -21.09
CA HIS A 480 3.84 -25.20 -21.41
C HIS A 480 3.16 -24.49 -20.23
N LEU A 481 2.59 -23.31 -20.47
CA LEU A 481 1.97 -22.48 -19.43
C LEU A 481 0.53 -22.92 -19.10
N GLU A 482 0.11 -22.71 -17.86
CA GLU A 482 -1.26 -23.00 -17.44
C GLU A 482 -2.23 -21.93 -17.95
N GLN A 483 -3.20 -22.34 -18.77
CA GLN A 483 -4.35 -21.52 -19.13
C GLN A 483 -5.36 -21.45 -17.96
N VAL A 484 -5.79 -20.25 -17.59
CA VAL A 484 -6.74 -20.00 -16.50
C VAL A 484 -7.95 -19.19 -16.97
N GLN A 485 -9.15 -19.65 -16.61
CA GLN A 485 -10.40 -18.93 -16.93
C GLN A 485 -10.55 -17.60 -16.14
N LYS A 486 -9.78 -17.41 -15.07
CA LYS A 486 -9.86 -16.26 -14.15
C LYS A 486 -8.48 -15.94 -13.58
N PHE A 487 -8.03 -14.69 -13.72
CA PHE A 487 -6.76 -14.21 -13.16
C PHE A 487 -6.95 -12.96 -12.30
N LYS A 488 -6.08 -12.74 -11.31
CA LYS A 488 -6.19 -11.65 -10.31
C LYS A 488 -5.14 -10.56 -10.53
N TYR A 489 -5.31 -9.77 -11.59
CA TYR A 489 -4.41 -8.66 -11.94
C TYR A 489 -4.61 -7.45 -11.01
N LEU A 490 -3.51 -6.94 -10.42
CA LEU A 490 -3.51 -5.79 -9.49
C LEU A 490 -4.60 -5.84 -8.41
N GLY A 491 -4.93 -7.05 -7.97
CA GLY A 491 -5.96 -7.33 -6.98
C GLY A 491 -7.38 -7.48 -7.51
N SER A 492 -7.70 -7.02 -8.72
CA SER A 492 -9.02 -7.20 -9.37
C SER A 492 -9.09 -8.53 -10.13
N LEU A 493 -10.24 -9.20 -10.07
CA LEU A 493 -10.44 -10.45 -10.78
C LEU A 493 -10.96 -10.21 -12.20
N ILE A 494 -10.20 -10.67 -13.19
CA ILE A 494 -10.56 -10.70 -14.62
C ILE A 494 -11.08 -12.12 -14.93
N GLN A 495 -11.97 -12.25 -15.92
CA GLN A 495 -12.53 -13.53 -16.33
C GLN A 495 -12.65 -13.64 -17.87
N GLU A 496 -12.21 -14.78 -18.39
CA GLU A 496 -12.39 -15.25 -19.77
C GLU A 496 -13.85 -15.09 -20.26
N LYS A 497 -14.06 -14.74 -21.54
CA LYS A 497 -15.38 -14.55 -22.18
C LYS A 497 -16.30 -13.50 -21.52
N LYS A 498 -15.92 -12.82 -20.41
CA LYS A 498 -16.86 -12.02 -19.60
C LYS A 498 -16.40 -10.58 -19.31
N ILE A 499 -17.06 -9.66 -19.97
CA ILE A 499 -16.99 -8.19 -19.76
C ILE A 499 -17.54 -7.80 -18.38
N ALA A 500 -18.58 -8.48 -17.89
CA ALA A 500 -19.19 -8.21 -16.60
C ALA A 500 -18.26 -8.59 -15.42
N ALA A 501 -18.07 -7.67 -14.48
CA ALA A 501 -17.15 -7.82 -13.34
C ALA A 501 -17.67 -8.76 -12.23
N THR A 502 -18.65 -9.62 -12.51
CA THR A 502 -19.35 -10.53 -11.60
C THR A 502 -18.40 -11.27 -10.63
N ALA A 503 -17.27 -11.80 -11.14
CA ALA A 503 -16.33 -12.56 -10.33
C ALA A 503 -15.50 -11.68 -9.36
N ASP A 504 -15.11 -10.46 -9.76
CA ASP A 504 -14.46 -9.49 -8.85
C ASP A 504 -15.46 -9.03 -7.77
N ILE A 505 -16.71 -8.73 -8.17
CA ILE A 505 -17.79 -8.36 -7.24
C ILE A 505 -18.00 -9.43 -6.16
N HIS A 506 -18.08 -10.72 -6.54
CA HIS A 506 -18.19 -11.82 -5.56
C HIS A 506 -16.94 -11.92 -4.67
N SER A 507 -15.75 -11.73 -5.24
CA SER A 507 -14.48 -11.68 -4.49
C SER A 507 -14.43 -10.53 -3.48
N ARG A 508 -14.97 -9.35 -3.80
CA ARG A 508 -15.08 -8.22 -2.86
C ARG A 508 -16.13 -8.46 -1.79
N ILE A 509 -17.29 -9.01 -2.13
CA ILE A 509 -18.31 -9.42 -1.15
C ILE A 509 -17.72 -10.42 -0.16
N GLY A 510 -16.90 -11.38 -0.61
CA GLY A 510 -16.17 -12.31 0.26
C GLY A 510 -15.17 -11.62 1.19
N GLN A 511 -14.29 -10.78 0.65
CA GLN A 511 -13.28 -10.04 1.42
C GLN A 511 -13.92 -9.08 2.44
N ALA A 512 -14.93 -8.32 2.04
CA ALA A 512 -15.69 -7.42 2.91
C ALA A 512 -16.49 -8.19 3.97
N THR A 513 -17.01 -9.39 3.66
CA THR A 513 -17.64 -10.29 4.65
C THR A 513 -16.63 -10.73 5.71
N ALA A 514 -15.42 -11.14 5.31
CA ALA A 514 -14.38 -11.55 6.25
C ALA A 514 -13.93 -10.40 7.17
N ALA A 515 -13.75 -9.19 6.61
CA ALA A 515 -13.42 -7.98 7.38
C ALA A 515 -14.55 -7.58 8.36
N PHE A 516 -15.80 -7.56 7.88
CA PHE A 516 -16.95 -7.24 8.73
C PHE A 516 -17.12 -8.28 9.86
N ALA A 517 -16.95 -9.56 9.55
CA ALA A 517 -17.03 -10.64 10.53
C ALA A 517 -15.92 -10.55 11.60
N SER A 518 -14.72 -10.08 11.27
CA SER A 518 -13.65 -9.93 12.26
C SER A 518 -13.94 -8.85 13.31
N LEU A 519 -14.69 -7.80 12.95
CA LEU A 519 -15.09 -6.73 13.88
C LEU A 519 -16.39 -7.03 14.65
N ARG A 520 -17.05 -8.18 14.39
CA ARG A 520 -18.37 -8.54 14.95
C ARG A 520 -18.41 -8.65 16.47
N ARG A 521 -17.30 -9.04 17.12
CA ARG A 521 -17.22 -9.19 18.60
C ARG A 521 -16.72 -7.94 19.33
N CYS A 522 -15.85 -7.14 18.71
CA CYS A 522 -15.23 -5.96 19.31
C CYS A 522 -15.98 -4.65 19.00
N VAL A 523 -16.68 -4.55 17.86
CA VAL A 523 -17.40 -3.34 17.44
C VAL A 523 -18.91 -3.58 17.32
N TRP A 524 -19.38 -4.34 16.32
CA TRP A 524 -20.78 -4.30 15.91
C TRP A 524 -21.77 -4.74 17.02
N ARG A 525 -21.49 -5.86 17.70
CA ARG A 525 -22.32 -6.37 18.81
C ARG A 525 -22.13 -5.65 20.15
N LYS A 526 -21.19 -4.70 20.28
CA LYS A 526 -21.04 -3.97 21.54
C LYS A 526 -22.13 -2.91 21.66
N SER A 527 -22.92 -2.96 22.72
CA SER A 527 -23.88 -1.90 23.09
C SER A 527 -23.16 -0.61 23.51
N ASN A 528 -21.98 -0.73 24.11
CA ASN A 528 -21.14 0.38 24.56
C ASN A 528 -20.31 1.06 23.44
N VAL A 529 -20.75 0.99 22.18
CA VAL A 529 -20.20 1.74 21.04
C VAL A 529 -21.39 2.36 20.32
N ILE A 530 -21.40 3.68 20.20
CA ILE A 530 -22.55 4.44 19.67
C ILE A 530 -22.73 4.21 18.16
N LEU A 531 -23.96 4.42 17.68
CA LEU A 531 -24.35 4.09 16.30
C LEU A 531 -23.59 4.92 15.26
N SER A 532 -23.41 6.22 15.51
CA SER A 532 -22.59 7.11 14.67
C SER A 532 -21.20 6.52 14.44
N THR A 533 -20.45 6.22 15.50
CA THR A 533 -19.10 5.65 15.39
C THR A 533 -19.09 4.29 14.67
N LYS A 534 -20.11 3.43 14.87
CA LYS A 534 -20.24 2.18 14.08
C LYS A 534 -20.41 2.44 12.59
N ILE A 535 -21.20 3.45 12.20
CA ILE A 535 -21.40 3.82 10.81
C ILE A 535 -20.15 4.49 10.21
N ARG A 536 -19.44 5.34 10.97
CA ARG A 536 -18.12 5.90 10.59
C ARG A 536 -17.11 4.77 10.31
N LEU A 537 -16.98 3.82 11.23
CA LEU A 537 -16.12 2.63 11.05
C LEU A 537 -16.57 1.75 9.87
N TYR A 538 -17.86 1.56 9.64
CA TYR A 538 -18.36 0.83 8.45
C TYR A 538 -17.97 1.54 7.14
N ARG A 539 -18.16 2.87 7.09
CA ARG A 539 -17.82 3.72 5.93
C ARG A 539 -16.33 3.73 5.63
N SER A 540 -15.47 3.83 6.65
CA SER A 540 -14.01 3.94 6.47
C SER A 540 -13.28 2.59 6.39
N MET A 541 -13.86 1.47 6.84
CA MET A 541 -13.18 0.16 6.87
C MET A 541 -13.78 -0.90 5.94
N ILE A 542 -15.10 -0.89 5.72
CA ILE A 542 -15.79 -2.00 5.03
C ILE A 542 -16.15 -1.63 3.59
N LEU A 543 -16.70 -0.43 3.37
CA LEU A 543 -17.02 0.05 2.03
C LEU A 543 -15.79 0.18 1.10
N PRO A 544 -14.58 0.56 1.56
CA PRO A 544 -13.39 0.59 0.68
C PRO A 544 -12.91 -0.80 0.26
N ILE A 545 -13.18 -1.85 1.06
CA ILE A 545 -12.89 -3.25 0.70
C ILE A 545 -13.93 -3.77 -0.30
N LEU A 546 -15.20 -3.41 -0.09
CA LEU A 546 -16.31 -3.81 -0.95
C LEU A 546 -16.25 -3.16 -2.34
N LEU A 547 -15.91 -1.87 -2.42
CA LEU A 547 -16.02 -1.06 -3.63
C LEU A 547 -14.69 -0.82 -4.37
N TYR A 548 -13.61 -1.49 -3.97
CA TYR A 548 -12.32 -1.40 -4.68
C TYR A 548 -12.47 -1.83 -6.13
N GLY A 549 -12.13 -0.94 -7.07
CA GLY A 549 -12.18 -1.20 -8.51
C GLY A 549 -13.57 -1.00 -9.13
N SER A 550 -14.58 -0.61 -8.34
CA SER A 550 -15.95 -0.36 -8.83
C SER A 550 -16.03 0.77 -9.85
N GLU A 551 -15.05 1.68 -9.85
CA GLU A 551 -14.74 2.65 -10.89
C GLU A 551 -14.71 2.02 -12.30
N THR A 552 -14.25 0.77 -12.40
CA THR A 552 -13.94 0.04 -13.64
C THR A 552 -14.94 -1.07 -13.99
N TRP A 553 -15.96 -1.30 -13.16
CA TRP A 553 -16.85 -2.46 -13.31
C TRP A 553 -18.00 -2.24 -14.31
N VAL A 554 -18.18 -3.20 -15.22
CA VAL A 554 -19.47 -3.41 -15.90
C VAL A 554 -20.34 -4.32 -15.02
N ILE A 555 -21.51 -3.83 -14.59
CA ILE A 555 -22.30 -4.46 -13.51
C ILE A 555 -23.65 -4.96 -14.03
N LEU A 556 -23.97 -6.22 -13.75
CA LEU A 556 -25.29 -6.79 -14.03
C LEU A 556 -26.26 -6.53 -12.86
N LYS A 557 -27.56 -6.37 -13.14
CA LYS A 557 -28.61 -6.11 -12.12
C LYS A 557 -28.58 -7.14 -10.98
N GLN A 558 -28.33 -8.41 -11.31
CA GLN A 558 -28.17 -9.49 -10.33
C GLN A 558 -26.97 -9.31 -9.38
N ASP A 559 -25.90 -8.64 -9.79
CA ASP A 559 -24.69 -8.47 -8.99
C ASP A 559 -24.76 -7.18 -8.16
N LEU A 560 -25.42 -6.14 -8.69
CA LEU A 560 -25.86 -4.99 -7.89
C LEU A 560 -26.81 -5.43 -6.76
N ASN A 561 -27.77 -6.31 -7.04
CA ASN A 561 -28.65 -6.89 -6.01
C ASN A 561 -27.86 -7.62 -4.90
N LYS A 562 -26.78 -8.35 -5.24
CA LYS A 562 -25.91 -9.02 -4.24
C LYS A 562 -25.13 -8.03 -3.38
N LEU A 563 -24.68 -6.92 -3.97
CA LEU A 563 -24.04 -5.82 -3.26
C LEU A 563 -25.00 -5.11 -2.29
N GLU A 564 -26.24 -4.86 -2.71
CA GLU A 564 -27.30 -4.31 -1.85
C GLU A 564 -27.68 -5.28 -0.71
N VAL A 565 -27.81 -6.58 -0.99
CA VAL A 565 -28.03 -7.61 0.04
C VAL A 565 -26.86 -7.65 1.03
N PHE A 566 -25.62 -7.49 0.58
CA PHE A 566 -24.46 -7.34 1.48
C PHE A 566 -24.60 -6.09 2.37
N GLN A 567 -24.94 -4.92 1.78
CA GLN A 567 -25.14 -3.68 2.53
C GLN A 567 -26.22 -3.86 3.60
N MET A 568 -27.41 -4.31 3.22
CA MET A 568 -28.55 -4.48 4.13
C MET A 568 -28.23 -5.46 5.26
N ARG A 569 -27.54 -6.57 4.97
CA ARG A 569 -27.08 -7.52 5.99
C ARG A 569 -26.13 -6.87 7.01
N CYS A 570 -25.22 -6.00 6.55
CA CYS A 570 -24.31 -5.26 7.43
C CYS A 570 -25.04 -4.20 8.26
N LEU A 571 -25.91 -3.37 7.65
CA LEU A 571 -26.63 -2.31 8.36
C LEU A 571 -27.62 -2.89 9.40
N ARG A 572 -28.41 -3.92 9.03
CA ARG A 572 -29.27 -4.63 9.99
C ARG A 572 -28.46 -5.20 11.16
N GLN A 573 -27.26 -5.75 10.92
CA GLN A 573 -26.39 -6.29 11.97
C GLN A 573 -25.67 -5.21 12.81
N ILE A 574 -25.56 -3.96 12.34
CA ILE A 574 -25.10 -2.81 13.13
C ILE A 574 -26.22 -2.28 14.04
N LEU A 575 -27.44 -2.14 13.50
CA LEU A 575 -28.65 -1.74 14.22
C LEU A 575 -29.20 -2.85 15.16
N GLN A 576 -28.74 -4.09 14.99
CA GLN A 576 -29.20 -5.30 15.69
C GLN A 576 -30.66 -5.72 15.38
N VAL A 577 -31.25 -5.18 14.31
CA VAL A 577 -32.59 -5.56 13.81
C VAL A 577 -32.55 -6.81 12.94
N SER A 578 -33.64 -7.58 12.92
CA SER A 578 -33.76 -8.82 12.13
C SER A 578 -34.51 -8.59 10.80
N LEU A 579 -34.92 -9.68 10.15
CA LEU A 579 -35.87 -9.65 9.03
C LEU A 579 -37.34 -9.81 9.51
N ARG A 580 -37.56 -10.39 10.70
CA ARG A 580 -38.90 -10.56 11.30
C ARG A 580 -39.53 -9.21 11.69
N ASP A 581 -38.69 -8.22 11.96
CA ASP A 581 -39.03 -6.85 12.34
C ASP A 581 -39.71 -6.07 11.20
N ARG A 582 -39.74 -6.62 9.97
CA ARG A 582 -40.36 -6.07 8.74
C ARG A 582 -39.95 -4.65 8.32
N ILE A 583 -38.98 -4.03 8.99
CA ILE A 583 -38.44 -2.69 8.68
C ILE A 583 -37.93 -2.64 7.22
N SER A 584 -38.30 -1.59 6.48
CA SER A 584 -37.93 -1.38 5.08
C SER A 584 -36.44 -1.07 4.93
N ASN A 585 -35.88 -1.35 3.74
CA ASN A 585 -34.47 -1.11 3.47
C ASN A 585 -34.12 0.38 3.42
N ASN A 586 -35.06 1.26 3.07
CA ASN A 586 -34.86 2.72 3.08
C ASN A 586 -34.82 3.26 4.51
N GLU A 587 -35.73 2.79 5.37
CA GLU A 587 -35.75 3.15 6.80
C GLU A 587 -34.47 2.69 7.53
N ILE A 588 -33.92 1.54 7.14
CA ILE A 588 -32.61 1.08 7.65
C ILE A 588 -31.46 1.97 7.19
N ARG A 589 -31.48 2.49 5.95
CA ARG A 589 -30.47 3.44 5.48
C ARG A 589 -30.58 4.78 6.21
N HIS A 590 -31.80 5.28 6.42
CA HIS A 590 -32.09 6.49 7.20
C HIS A 590 -31.57 6.39 8.63
N ARG A 591 -31.98 5.35 9.38
CA ARG A 591 -31.46 5.05 10.73
C ARG A 591 -29.94 4.86 10.80
N CYS A 592 -29.28 4.56 9.68
CA CYS A 592 -27.83 4.48 9.56
C CYS A 592 -27.17 5.80 9.12
N HIS A 593 -27.71 6.94 9.58
CA HIS A 593 -27.27 8.31 9.23
C HIS A 593 -27.31 8.53 7.71
N ASP A 594 -28.48 8.29 7.11
CA ASP A 594 -28.77 8.45 5.68
C ASP A 594 -27.72 7.80 4.78
N GLN A 595 -27.40 6.54 5.10
CA GLN A 595 -26.40 5.75 4.39
C GLN A 595 -26.80 5.57 2.91
N PRO A 596 -26.05 6.14 1.93
CA PRO A 596 -26.34 5.97 0.51
C PRO A 596 -26.40 4.51 0.09
N SER A 597 -27.18 4.18 -0.94
CA SER A 597 -27.18 2.84 -1.55
C SER A 597 -25.80 2.48 -2.11
N ILE A 598 -25.56 1.21 -2.43
CA ILE A 598 -24.35 0.81 -3.15
C ILE A 598 -24.40 1.34 -4.59
N ASP A 599 -25.58 1.35 -5.23
CA ASP A 599 -25.76 1.91 -6.58
C ASP A 599 -25.30 3.39 -6.65
N GLU A 600 -25.86 4.27 -5.80
CA GLU A 600 -25.44 5.69 -5.72
C GLU A 600 -23.93 5.86 -5.50
N GLN A 601 -23.32 4.99 -4.68
CA GLN A 601 -21.88 5.05 -4.40
C GLN A 601 -21.02 4.59 -5.57
N ILE A 602 -21.50 3.61 -6.35
CA ILE A 602 -20.82 3.16 -7.56
C ILE A 602 -20.98 4.20 -8.66
N GLN A 603 -22.17 4.74 -8.91
CA GLN A 603 -22.37 5.86 -9.84
C GLN A 603 -21.48 7.05 -9.48
N ARG A 604 -21.38 7.41 -8.18
CA ARG A 604 -20.48 8.46 -7.68
C ARG A 604 -19.00 8.16 -7.99
N ARG A 605 -18.58 6.90 -7.97
CA ARG A 605 -17.20 6.47 -8.30
C ARG A 605 -16.95 6.44 -9.81
N GLN A 606 -17.85 5.83 -10.57
CA GLN A 606 -17.75 5.69 -12.02
C GLN A 606 -17.80 7.05 -12.74
N LEU A 607 -18.67 7.97 -12.32
CA LEU A 607 -18.69 9.33 -12.87
C LEU A 607 -17.48 10.17 -12.42
N ARG A 608 -16.91 9.96 -11.22
CA ARG A 608 -15.61 10.57 -10.84
C ARG A 608 -14.47 10.07 -11.72
N TRP A 609 -14.45 8.77 -12.00
CA TRP A 609 -13.45 8.14 -12.87
C TRP A 609 -13.60 8.60 -14.32
N PHE A 610 -14.80 8.55 -14.90
CA PHE A 610 -15.10 9.10 -16.23
C PHE A 610 -14.56 10.52 -16.39
N GLY A 611 -14.94 11.44 -15.47
CA GLY A 611 -14.47 12.81 -15.56
C GLY A 611 -12.97 12.97 -15.32
N HIS A 612 -12.32 12.04 -14.60
CA HIS A 612 -10.85 12.02 -14.51
C HIS A 612 -10.24 11.63 -15.86
N VAL A 613 -10.76 10.59 -16.52
CA VAL A 613 -10.29 10.15 -17.84
C VAL A 613 -10.53 11.25 -18.89
N CYS A 614 -11.67 11.94 -18.90
CA CYS A 614 -11.93 13.11 -19.78
C CYS A 614 -11.00 14.32 -19.56
N ARG A 615 -10.13 14.28 -18.53
CA ARG A 615 -9.08 15.29 -18.26
C ARG A 615 -7.67 14.69 -18.30
N MET A 616 -7.52 13.48 -18.84
CA MET A 616 -6.21 12.90 -19.17
C MET A 616 -5.80 13.34 -20.58
N SER A 617 -4.50 13.43 -20.81
CA SER A 617 -3.90 13.67 -22.13
C SER A 617 -4.01 12.44 -23.05
N ASP A 618 -4.05 12.68 -24.36
CA ASP A 618 -4.31 11.67 -25.40
C ASP A 618 -3.38 10.45 -25.41
N HIS A 619 -2.17 10.58 -24.86
CA HIS A 619 -1.22 9.48 -24.71
C HIS A 619 -1.53 8.53 -23.54
N ARG A 620 -2.29 8.95 -22.51
CA ARG A 620 -2.49 8.19 -21.27
C ARG A 620 -3.23 6.87 -21.52
N LEU A 621 -2.81 5.81 -20.83
CA LEU A 621 -3.36 4.46 -21.02
C LEU A 621 -4.87 4.33 -20.75
N PRO A 622 -5.49 5.02 -19.77
CA PRO A 622 -6.95 4.99 -19.62
C PRO A 622 -7.72 5.72 -20.73
N HIS A 623 -7.05 6.62 -21.46
CA HIS A 623 -7.66 7.47 -22.49
C HIS A 623 -7.74 6.74 -23.84
N ARG A 624 -6.61 6.16 -24.29
CA ARG A 624 -6.47 5.55 -25.63
C ARG A 624 -7.53 4.47 -25.93
N PRO A 625 -7.78 3.45 -25.09
CA PRO A 625 -8.75 2.37 -25.37
C PRO A 625 -10.21 2.79 -25.23
N LEU A 626 -10.49 3.96 -24.64
CA LEU A 626 -11.85 4.48 -24.47
C LEU A 626 -12.31 5.30 -25.68
N TRP A 627 -11.39 6.05 -26.31
CA TRP A 627 -11.74 7.01 -27.38
C TRP A 627 -11.22 6.67 -28.78
N ARG A 628 -10.10 5.94 -28.92
CA ARG A 628 -9.65 5.51 -30.26
C ARG A 628 -10.69 4.58 -30.87
N GLN A 629 -11.06 4.81 -32.12
CA GLN A 629 -11.93 3.92 -32.89
C GLN A 629 -11.28 2.52 -33.05
N CYS A 630 -12.03 1.57 -33.59
CA CYS A 630 -11.51 0.25 -33.97
C CYS A 630 -11.25 0.24 -35.49
N PRO A 631 -10.38 -0.64 -36.01
CA PRO A 631 -10.19 -0.78 -37.46
C PRO A 631 -11.53 -1.06 -38.18
N ASP A 632 -11.73 -0.49 -39.37
CA ASP A 632 -13.04 -0.54 -40.06
C ASP A 632 -13.49 -1.96 -40.45
N HIS A 633 -12.55 -2.90 -40.54
CA HIS A 633 -12.85 -4.32 -40.78
C HIS A 633 -13.40 -5.04 -39.52
N TRP A 634 -13.29 -4.46 -38.32
CA TRP A 634 -13.81 -5.06 -37.09
C TRP A 634 -15.32 -4.84 -36.93
N ARG A 635 -16.11 -5.89 -37.16
CA ARG A 635 -17.56 -5.86 -36.96
C ARG A 635 -17.96 -6.41 -35.59
N ILE A 636 -18.91 -5.76 -34.92
CA ILE A 636 -19.44 -6.20 -33.63
C ILE A 636 -20.17 -7.53 -33.83
N ARG A 637 -19.84 -8.55 -33.02
CA ARG A 637 -20.50 -9.86 -33.04
C ARG A 637 -22.00 -9.76 -32.76
N ARG A 638 -22.81 -10.59 -33.43
CA ARG A 638 -24.27 -10.65 -33.21
C ARG A 638 -24.64 -11.01 -31.76
N ASP A 639 -23.81 -11.83 -31.12
CA ASP A 639 -23.92 -12.27 -29.73
C ASP A 639 -23.07 -11.43 -28.73
N ALA A 640 -22.45 -10.34 -29.19
CA ALA A 640 -21.64 -9.47 -28.33
C ALA A 640 -22.45 -8.94 -27.13
N PRO A 641 -21.88 -8.94 -25.89
CA PRO A 641 -22.59 -8.44 -24.73
C PRO A 641 -23.03 -6.98 -24.90
N LYS A 642 -24.34 -6.73 -24.79
CA LYS A 642 -24.96 -5.42 -25.02
C LYS A 642 -24.71 -4.41 -23.91
N LYS A 643 -24.39 -4.85 -22.68
CA LYS A 643 -23.97 -3.97 -21.58
C LYS A 643 -22.45 -3.91 -21.51
N ILE A 644 -21.94 -2.68 -21.58
CA ILE A 644 -20.52 -2.30 -21.60
C ILE A 644 -20.31 -1.09 -20.69
N TRP A 645 -19.07 -0.74 -20.35
CA TRP A 645 -18.78 0.36 -19.41
C TRP A 645 -19.35 1.70 -19.89
N VAL A 646 -19.13 2.06 -21.16
CA VAL A 646 -19.69 3.30 -21.76
C VAL A 646 -21.22 3.35 -21.69
N LYS A 647 -21.92 2.24 -21.95
CA LYS A 647 -23.39 2.18 -21.84
C LYS A 647 -23.90 2.17 -20.41
N GLN A 648 -23.06 1.85 -19.42
CA GLN A 648 -23.37 2.08 -18.01
C GLN A 648 -23.26 3.57 -17.68
N ILE A 649 -22.18 4.24 -18.08
CA ILE A 649 -22.03 5.69 -17.93
C ILE A 649 -23.18 6.46 -18.62
N GLU A 650 -23.55 6.12 -19.85
CA GLU A 650 -24.72 6.71 -20.52
C GLU A 650 -26.03 6.52 -19.74
N HIS A 651 -26.22 5.36 -19.10
CA HIS A 651 -27.40 5.10 -18.29
C HIS A 651 -27.42 5.99 -17.04
N ASP A 652 -26.28 6.09 -16.34
CA ASP A 652 -26.11 6.93 -15.16
C ASP A 652 -26.26 8.42 -15.51
N LEU A 653 -25.90 8.84 -16.72
CA LEU A 653 -26.06 10.23 -17.19
C LEU A 653 -27.51 10.60 -17.55
N LYS A 654 -28.38 9.63 -17.89
CA LYS A 654 -29.79 9.92 -18.18
C LYS A 654 -30.52 10.57 -17.01
N SER A 655 -30.21 10.16 -15.77
CA SER A 655 -30.79 10.79 -14.57
C SER A 655 -30.37 12.26 -14.38
N ARG A 656 -29.34 12.71 -15.10
CA ARG A 656 -28.77 14.07 -15.06
C ARG A 656 -29.13 14.91 -16.29
N ARG A 657 -29.95 14.35 -17.20
CA ARG A 657 -30.34 14.96 -18.49
C ARG A 657 -29.12 15.37 -19.35
N LEU A 658 -28.02 14.63 -19.23
CA LEU A 658 -26.80 14.78 -20.02
C LEU A 658 -26.73 13.70 -21.08
N ASN A 659 -26.44 14.08 -22.32
CA ASN A 659 -25.90 13.13 -23.30
C ASN A 659 -24.38 12.93 -23.09
N PHE A 660 -23.81 11.97 -23.80
CA PHE A 660 -22.43 11.54 -23.58
C PHE A 660 -21.37 12.59 -23.96
N GLU A 661 -21.53 13.28 -25.09
CA GLU A 661 -20.61 14.35 -25.51
C GLU A 661 -20.77 15.61 -24.64
N GLN A 662 -21.99 15.97 -24.23
CA GLN A 662 -22.21 17.03 -23.24
C GLN A 662 -21.50 16.70 -21.92
N ALA A 663 -21.57 15.45 -21.47
CA ALA A 663 -20.87 15.01 -20.27
C ALA A 663 -19.35 15.07 -20.42
N LYS A 664 -18.79 14.67 -21.57
CA LYS A 664 -17.37 14.80 -21.91
C LYS A 664 -16.91 16.27 -21.89
N THR A 665 -17.67 17.17 -22.51
CA THR A 665 -17.40 18.62 -22.52
C THR A 665 -17.44 19.21 -21.10
N VAL A 666 -18.51 18.95 -20.34
CA VAL A 666 -18.64 19.49 -18.96
C VAL A 666 -17.63 18.83 -18.01
N ALA A 667 -17.18 17.61 -18.27
CA ALA A 667 -16.13 16.95 -17.49
C ALA A 667 -14.75 17.63 -17.59
N THR A 668 -14.50 18.47 -18.59
CA THR A 668 -13.26 19.28 -18.64
C THR A 668 -13.15 20.21 -17.42
N ASP A 669 -14.27 20.78 -16.98
CA ASP A 669 -14.36 21.60 -15.77
C ASP A 669 -14.46 20.71 -14.52
N ARG A 670 -13.39 20.70 -13.72
CA ARG A 670 -13.29 19.87 -12.51
C ARG A 670 -14.33 20.26 -11.43
N GLN A 671 -14.76 21.51 -11.35
CA GLN A 671 -15.70 21.98 -10.32
C GLN A 671 -17.15 21.78 -10.75
N ALA A 672 -17.50 22.13 -11.99
CA ALA A 672 -18.83 21.85 -12.55
C ALA A 672 -19.11 20.34 -12.54
N TRP A 673 -18.14 19.52 -12.94
CA TRP A 673 -18.25 18.06 -12.86
C TRP A 673 -18.40 17.56 -11.42
N LYS A 674 -17.64 18.11 -10.47
CA LYS A 674 -17.75 17.76 -9.03
C LYS A 674 -19.14 18.06 -8.47
N LYS A 675 -19.82 19.12 -8.94
CA LYS A 675 -21.20 19.45 -8.54
C LYS A 675 -22.21 18.41 -9.06
N ILE A 676 -22.18 18.11 -10.35
CA ILE A 676 -23.05 17.10 -11.00
C ILE A 676 -22.87 15.69 -10.38
N VAL A 677 -21.66 15.39 -9.91
CA VAL A 677 -21.29 14.18 -9.18
C VAL A 677 -21.63 14.22 -7.68
N GLY A 678 -21.87 15.40 -7.11
CA GLY A 678 -22.40 15.55 -5.75
C GLY A 678 -23.90 15.22 -5.69
N GLU A 679 -24.63 15.66 -6.71
CA GLU A 679 -26.10 15.61 -6.85
C GLU A 679 -26.66 14.19 -7.18
N ILE A 680 -25.90 13.12 -6.94
CA ILE A 680 -26.42 11.74 -7.04
C ILE A 680 -27.33 11.46 -5.84
N GLY A 681 -28.62 11.28 -6.08
CA GLY A 681 -29.64 10.99 -5.07
C GLY A 681 -30.59 12.17 -4.77
N THR A 682 -30.32 13.37 -5.29
CA THR A 682 -31.21 14.54 -5.16
C THR A 682 -32.22 14.61 -6.33
N PRO A 683 -33.55 14.61 -6.09
CA PRO A 683 -34.55 14.63 -7.18
C PRO A 683 -34.56 15.91 -8.04
N ALA A 684 -34.06 17.03 -7.52
CA ALA A 684 -34.14 18.36 -8.12
C ALA A 684 -32.75 18.93 -8.50
N ALA A 685 -31.85 18.08 -9.00
CA ALA A 685 -30.51 18.50 -9.45
C ALA A 685 -30.60 19.56 -10.59
N PRO A 686 -29.89 20.71 -10.51
CA PRO A 686 -29.91 21.73 -11.56
C PRO A 686 -29.42 21.19 -12.91
N THR A 687 -30.29 21.29 -13.93
CA THR A 687 -29.98 20.77 -15.28
C THR A 687 -28.71 21.41 -15.85
N ALA A 688 -27.80 20.58 -16.40
CA ALA A 688 -26.52 21.04 -16.98
C ALA A 688 -26.66 22.05 -18.15
N VAL A 689 -27.88 22.22 -18.68
CA VAL A 689 -28.29 23.31 -19.59
C VAL A 689 -27.89 24.69 -19.07
N TYR A 690 -27.84 24.91 -17.75
CA TYR A 690 -27.37 26.19 -17.18
C TYR A 690 -25.88 26.46 -17.44
N TRP A 691 -25.03 25.43 -17.50
CA TRP A 691 -23.59 25.59 -17.73
C TRP A 691 -23.22 25.72 -19.21
N LEU A 692 -24.00 25.09 -20.10
CA LEU A 692 -23.79 25.16 -21.56
C LEU A 692 -24.28 26.46 -22.20
N ARG A 693 -25.14 27.24 -21.51
CA ARG A 693 -25.64 28.54 -21.98
C ARG A 693 -24.72 29.73 -21.65
N GLY A 694 -23.58 29.51 -21.01
CA GLY A 694 -22.74 30.55 -20.39
C GLY A 694 -21.31 30.67 -20.92
N ARG A 695 -21.00 30.13 -22.11
CA ARG A 695 -19.71 30.37 -22.79
C ARG A 695 -19.96 30.75 -24.25
N PRO A 696 -19.26 31.75 -24.81
CA PRO A 696 -19.28 31.98 -26.25
C PRO A 696 -18.68 30.77 -26.97
N SER A 697 -19.12 30.54 -28.22
CA SER A 697 -18.46 29.59 -29.12
C SER A 697 -16.98 29.96 -29.28
N PRO A 698 -16.06 28.98 -29.44
CA PRO A 698 -14.74 29.31 -29.96
C PRO A 698 -14.92 29.94 -31.35
N PRO A 699 -14.11 30.95 -31.73
CA PRO A 699 -14.19 31.54 -33.05
C PRO A 699 -13.93 30.47 -34.11
N THR A 700 -14.80 30.39 -35.10
CA THR A 700 -14.50 29.68 -36.35
C THR A 700 -13.29 30.34 -37.00
N ALA A 701 -12.31 29.54 -37.44
CA ALA A 701 -11.08 30.06 -37.99
C ALA A 701 -11.29 30.71 -39.37
N SER A 702 -11.26 32.04 -39.38
CA SER A 702 -11.09 32.93 -40.53
C SER A 702 -10.47 34.24 -40.04
#